data_AF-A0A964A7Q2-F1
#
_entry.id   AF-A0A964A7Q2-F1
#
_cell.length_a   1.000
_cell.length_b   1.000
_cell.length_c   1.000
_cell.angle_alpha   90.00
_cell.angle_beta   90.00
_cell.angle_gamma   90.00
#
_symmetry.space_group_name_H-M   'P 1'
#
loop_
_entity.id
_entity.type
_entity.pdbx_description
1 polymer ?
#
loop_
_entity_poly.entity_id
_entity_poly.type
_entity_poly.pdbx_seq_one_letter_code
_entity_poly.pdbx_strand_id
1 'polypeptide(L)'
;MTEDTELRVSVGAAAEATVEIEPRASEFPSAERGRRSFVVRPGREADAISVRVEAADGSASSWTLALAPFEEVPALVEAQRARAARELDRALEVVESALADGKPAAGLRARLLAMRARVRIAKGARAEAEQDLREAMALERQEGLISDEVRDGMALTWLLVGALRFGEAHETLAALAPAAGAFDEAKAYAPYYEAILLHRAGDPRGALRNLEEAERAARRLGMEAVARDSRQTTALVLQELGRFEEAGRILEGLAGEASASEDPCQRATLLTNLGWTRLLLGEAGRQSEPLPVLEEALAIWRSSCAAPAELGNALVNLSLAELQRGDIARARERLREAVAAGAADTAVVEAWRLDLEGRLALATGEEPGALDAFEALDRLAREASVPDAALRAALGRGDALAALGRPDEALAAWDAAEGLLDQAVRAVPLGEGQGAFLASATRGPRAHVDLLMSLGRVDEALAVARRSRTRELTMLRQLRALAALGPEARARWEAAVAAWRAGRRALDAAAEDDWKLAADGRAAAALARADEERALRRALDDALAMAAPEPAPQLTALVGSGELALVTHPGRRGTWVFAVTEAGARAVHLGALPSEPGALAAALLEPFRAELQVARRLRVLAFGPLREVDFQSLPWEGGPLAARLPVVYAVDLPPLAGSAPNRSSAALVVADPARNLAGAQAEVGAVRALLAQGSGAPVELTGPEATLAAVQERLPEAGLFHFAGHGWFGGLGGWESALGLAGGQRLTVGDILALPRVPATVVLSGCETGRSDRSGPGASLGLAESFVIAGAEAVVAATRPVDDALAQAMSEALYQEGQQALRADPASALARAQAHIRAEQPDADWASFRLIVP
;
A
#
# COMPACT_ATOMS: atom_id res chain seq x y z
N MET A 1 -20.35 36.88 16.63
CA MET A 1 -20.56 35.84 15.62
C MET A 1 -21.19 36.51 14.41
N THR A 2 -20.84 36.11 13.19
CA THR A 2 -21.58 36.55 11.99
C THR A 2 -22.96 35.88 11.98
N GLU A 3 -23.94 36.44 11.26
CA GLU A 3 -25.32 35.92 11.20
C GLU A 3 -25.41 34.45 10.69
N ASP A 4 -24.33 33.92 10.12
CA ASP A 4 -24.24 32.56 9.54
C ASP A 4 -23.45 31.55 10.39
N THR A 5 -23.11 31.86 11.65
CA THR A 5 -22.33 30.92 12.48
C THR A 5 -23.20 29.72 12.92
N GLU A 6 -22.92 28.55 12.35
CA GLU A 6 -23.56 27.28 12.69
C GLU A 6 -22.72 26.50 13.71
N LEU A 7 -23.35 26.05 14.79
CA LEU A 7 -22.75 25.13 15.75
C LEU A 7 -23.41 23.77 15.62
N ARG A 8 -22.59 22.73 15.50
CA ARG A 8 -23.07 21.34 15.51
C ARG A 8 -23.03 20.79 16.92
N VAL A 9 -24.16 20.29 17.38
CA VAL A 9 -24.34 19.68 18.69
C VAL A 9 -24.76 18.24 18.50
N SER A 10 -23.99 17.29 19.05
CA SER A 10 -24.31 15.87 18.98
C SER A 10 -24.53 15.29 20.38
N VAL A 11 -25.64 14.59 20.57
CA VAL A 11 -26.02 13.95 21.83
C VAL A 11 -26.21 12.45 21.64
N GLY A 12 -25.65 11.67 22.56
CA GLY A 12 -25.94 10.24 22.67
C GLY A 12 -27.32 10.08 23.32
N ALA A 13 -28.29 9.57 22.57
CA ALA A 13 -29.67 9.46 23.02
C ALA A 13 -30.35 8.28 22.33
N ALA A 14 -31.12 7.49 23.09
CA ALA A 14 -31.98 6.46 22.51
C ALA A 14 -33.03 7.12 21.58
N ALA A 15 -33.55 6.37 20.60
CA ALA A 15 -34.52 6.89 19.63
C ALA A 15 -35.78 7.47 20.31
N GLU A 16 -36.16 6.92 21.46
CA GLU A 16 -37.33 7.29 22.27
C GLU A 16 -37.07 8.52 23.18
N ALA A 17 -35.82 9.01 23.29
CA ALA A 17 -35.47 10.10 24.20
C ALA A 17 -35.76 11.48 23.57
N THR A 18 -36.28 12.41 24.37
CA THR A 18 -36.53 13.79 23.96
C THR A 18 -35.25 14.62 24.11
N VAL A 19 -34.91 15.41 23.08
CA VAL A 19 -33.76 16.33 23.12
C VAL A 19 -34.28 17.75 22.90
N GLU A 20 -34.03 18.62 23.85
CA GLU A 20 -34.32 20.06 23.79
C GLU A 20 -33.01 20.83 23.72
N ILE A 21 -32.91 21.76 22.76
CA ILE A 21 -31.75 22.64 22.59
C ILE A 21 -32.24 24.08 22.47
N GLU A 22 -31.68 24.94 23.31
CA GLU A 22 -31.91 26.38 23.30
C GLU A 22 -30.60 27.11 23.00
N PRO A 23 -30.54 28.02 22.01
CA PRO A 23 -31.61 28.43 21.10
C PRO A 23 -31.96 27.34 20.07
N ARG A 24 -33.15 27.48 19.45
CA ARG A 24 -33.78 26.44 18.60
C ARG A 24 -32.79 25.84 17.59
N ALA A 25 -32.67 24.52 17.64
CA ALA A 25 -31.81 23.74 16.75
C ALA A 25 -32.62 22.98 15.69
N SER A 26 -31.98 22.68 14.57
CA SER A 26 -32.53 21.79 13.53
C SER A 26 -31.82 20.45 13.56
N GLU A 27 -32.57 19.36 13.74
CA GLU A 27 -32.01 18.01 13.69
C GLU A 27 -31.63 17.63 12.26
N PHE A 28 -30.52 16.93 12.09
CA PHE A 28 -30.10 16.38 10.81
C PHE A 28 -29.65 14.91 10.95
N PRO A 29 -29.67 14.12 9.86
CA PRO A 29 -29.37 12.69 9.92
C PRO A 29 -27.98 12.43 10.49
N SER A 30 -27.91 11.59 11.53
CA SER A 30 -26.66 11.06 12.07
C SER A 30 -26.33 9.73 11.40
N ALA A 31 -25.06 9.53 11.02
CA ALA A 31 -24.57 8.26 10.49
C ALA A 31 -24.38 7.17 11.56
N GLU A 32 -24.55 7.51 12.85
CA GLU A 32 -24.24 6.65 13.99
C GLU A 32 -25.52 6.16 14.71
N ARG A 33 -25.69 4.85 14.86
CA ARG A 33 -26.81 4.26 15.62
C ARG A 33 -26.75 4.72 17.08
N GLY A 34 -27.82 5.34 17.57
CA GLY A 34 -27.94 5.79 18.98
C GLY A 34 -27.43 7.20 19.26
N ARG A 35 -27.14 7.99 18.22
CA ARG A 35 -26.70 9.40 18.36
C ARG A 35 -27.57 10.31 17.50
N ARG A 36 -27.95 11.47 18.04
CA ARG A 36 -28.75 12.51 17.37
C ARG A 36 -27.91 13.78 17.23
N SER A 37 -27.97 14.42 16.06
CA SER A 37 -27.15 15.59 15.73
C SER A 37 -28.00 16.77 15.31
N PHE A 38 -27.60 17.95 15.76
CA PHE A 38 -28.37 19.18 15.63
C PHE A 38 -27.48 20.33 15.15
N VAL A 39 -28.02 21.19 14.31
CA VAL A 39 -27.42 22.47 13.95
C VAL A 39 -28.12 23.57 14.74
N VAL A 40 -27.35 24.28 15.56
CA VAL A 40 -27.76 25.45 16.33
C VAL A 40 -27.22 26.68 15.61
N ARG A 41 -28.06 27.70 15.44
CA ARG A 41 -27.64 29.03 14.98
C ARG A 41 -27.90 30.01 16.13
N PRO A 42 -26.96 30.17 17.07
CA PRO A 42 -27.15 31.11 18.15
C PRO A 42 -27.15 32.51 17.55
N GLY A 43 -28.26 33.24 17.72
CA GLY A 43 -28.34 34.63 17.28
C GLY A 43 -27.25 35.47 17.94
N ARG A 44 -26.98 36.68 17.42
CA ARG A 44 -25.93 37.57 17.95
C ARG A 44 -26.06 37.90 19.44
N GLU A 45 -27.26 37.80 19.99
CA GLU A 45 -27.59 38.07 21.39
C GLU A 45 -27.56 36.82 22.29
N ALA A 46 -27.33 35.63 21.72
CA ALA A 46 -27.25 34.40 22.51
C ALA A 46 -25.96 34.39 23.35
N ASP A 47 -26.10 34.27 24.66
CA ASP A 47 -25.02 34.18 25.65
C ASP A 47 -24.75 32.75 26.11
N ALA A 48 -25.60 31.79 25.71
CA ALA A 48 -25.41 30.37 25.99
C ALA A 48 -26.17 29.45 25.00
N ILE A 49 -25.75 28.19 24.96
CA ILE A 49 -26.50 27.07 24.38
C ILE A 49 -26.76 26.07 25.50
N SER A 50 -28.03 25.77 25.76
CA SER A 50 -28.45 24.78 26.74
C SER A 50 -29.01 23.56 26.03
N VAL A 51 -28.59 22.37 26.47
CA VAL A 51 -29.05 21.09 25.94
C VAL A 51 -29.62 20.28 27.08
N ARG A 52 -30.83 19.75 26.90
CA ARG A 52 -31.50 18.84 27.83
C ARG A 52 -31.89 17.57 27.08
N VAL A 53 -31.53 16.42 27.64
CA VAL A 53 -31.89 15.10 27.13
C VAL A 53 -32.71 14.39 28.20
N GLU A 54 -33.92 13.97 27.85
CA GLU A 54 -34.85 13.25 28.72
C GLU A 54 -35.16 11.86 28.14
N ALA A 55 -34.82 10.81 28.87
CA ALA A 55 -35.05 9.44 28.48
C ALA A 55 -36.51 9.00 28.74
N ALA A 56 -36.93 7.91 28.08
CA ALA A 56 -38.30 7.38 28.20
C ALA A 56 -38.67 6.90 29.62
N ASP A 57 -37.67 6.67 30.49
CA ASP A 57 -37.86 6.33 31.90
C ASP A 57 -38.00 7.56 32.82
N GLY A 58 -37.97 8.77 32.24
CA GLY A 58 -38.07 10.05 32.96
C GLY A 58 -36.74 10.56 33.52
N SER A 59 -35.62 9.87 33.30
CA SER A 59 -34.31 10.40 33.66
C SER A 59 -33.89 11.53 32.71
N ALA A 60 -33.32 12.61 33.25
CA ALA A 60 -32.90 13.78 32.47
C ALA A 60 -31.46 14.18 32.76
N SER A 61 -30.75 14.62 31.73
CA SER A 61 -29.41 15.21 31.81
C SER A 61 -29.39 16.54 31.07
N SER A 62 -28.59 17.49 31.53
CA SER A 62 -28.44 18.78 30.85
C SER A 62 -27.05 19.36 30.98
N TRP A 63 -26.64 20.17 30.00
CA TRP A 63 -25.41 20.95 30.03
C TRP A 63 -25.62 22.27 29.31
N THR A 64 -24.79 23.26 29.65
CA THR A 64 -24.85 24.61 29.07
C THR A 64 -23.46 25.04 28.62
N LEU A 65 -23.36 25.55 27.39
CA LEU A 65 -22.15 26.14 26.81
C LEU A 65 -22.31 27.66 26.76
N ALA A 66 -21.50 28.39 27.53
CA ALA A 66 -21.48 29.86 27.47
C ALA A 66 -20.91 30.35 26.14
N LEU A 67 -21.54 31.37 25.55
CA LEU A 67 -21.12 32.04 24.33
C LEU A 67 -20.59 33.44 24.67
N ALA A 68 -19.43 33.78 24.14
CA ALA A 68 -18.86 35.12 24.24
C ALA A 68 -19.05 35.89 22.93
N PRO A 69 -19.21 37.22 22.96
CA PRO A 69 -19.23 38.03 21.75
C PRO A 69 -17.92 37.84 20.96
N PHE A 70 -18.04 37.34 19.73
CA PHE A 70 -16.90 37.33 18.81
C PHE A 70 -16.68 38.75 18.27
N GLU A 71 -15.54 39.34 18.64
CA GLU A 71 -15.07 40.62 18.11
C GLU A 71 -14.40 40.38 16.75
N GLU A 72 -15.00 40.92 15.69
CA GLU A 72 -14.46 40.81 14.34
C GLU A 72 -13.28 41.79 14.20
N VAL A 73 -12.09 41.26 14.00
CA VAL A 73 -10.87 42.07 13.85
C VAL A 73 -10.71 42.44 12.37
N PRO A 74 -10.88 43.72 11.97
CA PRO A 74 -10.90 44.11 10.56
C PRO A 74 -9.63 43.70 9.80
N ALA A 75 -8.46 43.81 10.45
CA ALA A 75 -7.19 43.42 9.87
C ALA A 75 -7.12 41.93 9.52
N LEU A 76 -7.65 41.04 10.37
CA LEU A 76 -7.66 39.59 10.09
C LEU A 76 -8.60 39.25 8.92
N VAL A 77 -9.75 39.92 8.84
CA VAL A 77 -10.72 39.73 7.76
C VAL A 77 -10.16 40.23 6.43
N GLU A 78 -9.55 41.41 6.42
CA GLU A 78 -8.91 41.95 5.21
C GLU A 78 -7.74 41.08 4.76
N ALA A 79 -6.87 40.66 5.68
CA ALA A 79 -5.75 39.77 5.37
C ALA A 79 -6.22 38.44 4.80
N GLN A 80 -7.28 37.84 5.36
CA GLN A 80 -7.85 36.59 4.85
C GLN A 80 -8.43 36.77 3.43
N ARG A 81 -9.14 37.87 3.16
CA ARG A 81 -9.67 38.19 1.82
C ARG A 81 -8.54 38.41 0.80
N ALA A 82 -7.53 39.21 1.15
CA ALA A 82 -6.38 39.45 0.29
C ALA A 82 -5.63 38.14 -0.01
N ARG A 83 -5.42 37.28 0.99
CA ARG A 83 -4.82 35.95 0.81
C ARG A 83 -5.64 35.06 -0.11
N ALA A 84 -6.97 35.02 0.05
CA ALA A 84 -7.87 34.25 -0.82
C ALA A 84 -7.85 34.76 -2.27
N ALA A 85 -7.69 36.08 -2.47
CA ALA A 85 -7.51 36.71 -3.78
C ALA A 85 -6.08 36.58 -4.35
N ARG A 86 -5.18 35.85 -3.67
CA ARG A 86 -3.74 35.72 -4.00
C ARG A 86 -2.96 37.05 -3.96
N GLU A 87 -3.48 38.08 -3.31
CA GLU A 87 -2.81 39.37 -3.04
C GLU A 87 -1.89 39.24 -1.79
N LEU A 88 -0.87 38.37 -1.88
CA LEU A 88 -0.08 37.97 -0.71
C LEU A 88 0.72 39.11 -0.06
N ASP A 89 1.21 40.07 -0.84
CA ASP A 89 1.94 41.24 -0.32
C ASP A 89 1.04 42.14 0.52
N ARG A 90 -0.17 42.42 0.01
CA ARG A 90 -1.19 43.19 0.74
C ARG A 90 -1.62 42.49 2.02
N ALA A 91 -1.87 41.17 1.95
CA ALA A 91 -2.23 40.39 3.13
C ALA A 91 -1.16 40.48 4.22
N LEU A 92 0.12 40.45 3.83
CA LEU A 92 1.25 40.57 4.76
C LEU A 92 1.32 41.97 5.38
N GLU A 93 1.22 43.02 4.57
CA GLU A 93 1.26 44.42 5.02
C GLU A 93 0.16 44.72 6.05
N VAL A 94 -1.08 44.28 5.79
CA VAL A 94 -2.22 44.47 6.70
C VAL A 94 -1.94 43.85 8.08
N VAL A 95 -1.40 42.62 8.11
CA VAL A 95 -1.12 41.92 9.37
C VAL A 95 0.07 42.54 10.10
N GLU A 96 1.12 42.95 9.39
CA GLU A 96 2.30 43.58 9.99
C GLU A 96 1.99 44.95 10.57
N SER A 97 1.14 45.74 9.91
CA SER A 97 0.64 47.01 10.47
C SER A 97 -0.14 46.78 11.77
N ALA A 98 -1.05 45.80 11.78
CA ALA A 98 -1.85 45.47 12.97
C ALA A 98 -1.01 44.94 14.14
N LEU A 99 0.12 44.28 13.87
CA LEU A 99 1.07 43.85 14.90
C LEU A 99 1.92 45.01 15.46
N ALA A 100 2.20 46.03 14.63
CA ALA A 100 2.96 47.21 15.01
C ALA A 100 2.11 48.24 15.78
N ASP A 101 0.82 48.33 15.46
CA ASP A 101 -0.11 49.26 16.09
C ASP A 101 -0.51 48.78 17.51
N GLY A 102 -0.12 49.57 18.51
CA GLY A 102 -0.82 49.58 19.81
C GLY A 102 -0.62 48.40 20.76
N LYS A 103 0.45 47.58 20.63
CA LYS A 103 0.73 46.41 21.49
C LYS A 103 -0.53 45.57 21.75
N PRO A 104 -1.02 44.82 20.74
CA PRO A 104 -2.25 44.04 20.86
C PRO A 104 -2.21 43.09 22.06
N ALA A 105 -3.37 42.87 22.68
CA ALA A 105 -3.53 41.87 23.74
C ALA A 105 -3.03 40.48 23.28
N ALA A 106 -2.59 39.65 24.22
CA ALA A 106 -1.91 38.38 23.93
C ALA A 106 -2.70 37.47 22.96
N GLY A 107 -4.00 37.28 23.18
CA GLY A 107 -4.84 36.47 22.29
C GLY A 107 -4.99 37.04 20.87
N LEU A 108 -5.11 38.37 20.73
CA LEU A 108 -5.16 39.02 19.41
C LEU A 108 -3.80 38.94 18.70
N ARG A 109 -2.72 39.16 19.44
CA ARG A 109 -1.36 39.01 18.93
C ARG A 109 -1.13 37.60 18.39
N ALA A 110 -1.57 36.56 19.11
CA ALA A 110 -1.46 35.17 18.67
C ALA A 110 -2.12 34.95 17.30
N ARG A 111 -3.39 35.37 17.15
CA ARG A 111 -4.14 35.24 15.88
C ARG A 111 -3.52 36.03 14.72
N LEU A 112 -2.92 37.19 14.99
CA LEU A 112 -2.21 37.98 13.98
C LEU A 112 -0.92 37.26 13.53
N LEU A 113 -0.14 36.70 14.48
CA LEU A 113 1.04 35.89 14.17
C LEU A 113 0.66 34.64 13.35
N ALA A 114 -0.41 33.94 13.75
CA ALA A 114 -0.99 32.81 13.06
C ALA A 114 -1.37 33.12 11.60
N MET A 115 -1.99 34.29 11.36
CA MET A 115 -2.33 34.76 10.01
C MET A 115 -1.07 35.11 9.22
N ARG A 116 -0.11 35.81 9.83
CA ARG A 116 1.17 36.14 9.21
C ARG A 116 1.92 34.89 8.77
N ALA A 117 1.95 33.86 9.60
CA ALA A 117 2.51 32.56 9.27
C ALA A 117 1.86 31.97 8.02
N ARG A 118 0.52 31.93 7.94
CA ARG A 118 -0.22 31.40 6.77
C ARG A 118 0.06 32.18 5.48
N VAL A 119 0.27 33.49 5.56
CA VAL A 119 0.67 34.31 4.41
C VAL A 119 2.12 34.01 4.01
N ARG A 120 3.03 33.92 4.99
CA ARG A 120 4.45 33.58 4.78
C ARG A 120 4.63 32.19 4.17
N ILE A 121 3.84 31.20 4.61
CA ILE A 121 3.79 29.86 3.98
C ILE A 121 3.42 29.98 2.49
N ALA A 122 2.36 30.74 2.17
CA ALA A 122 1.92 30.93 0.79
C ALA A 122 2.97 31.65 -0.09
N LYS A 123 3.83 32.47 0.51
CA LYS A 123 4.96 33.14 -0.14
C LYS A 123 6.25 32.31 -0.17
N GLY A 124 6.29 31.15 0.47
CA GLY A 124 7.49 30.31 0.59
C GLY A 124 8.46 30.69 1.73
N ALA A 125 8.14 31.70 2.55
CA ALA A 125 8.93 32.14 3.71
C ALA A 125 8.71 31.21 4.93
N ARG A 126 9.19 29.96 4.82
CA ARG A 126 8.87 28.87 5.76
C ARG A 126 9.51 29.04 7.15
N ALA A 127 10.73 29.56 7.23
CA ALA A 127 11.44 29.71 8.50
C ALA A 127 10.79 30.78 9.38
N GLU A 128 10.39 31.89 8.78
CA GLU A 128 9.69 32.98 9.44
C GLU A 128 8.27 32.57 9.85
N ALA A 129 7.60 31.76 9.03
CA ALA A 129 6.30 31.19 9.39
C ALA A 129 6.38 30.22 10.58
N GLU A 130 7.44 29.40 10.66
CA GLU A 130 7.67 28.51 11.81
C GLU A 130 7.86 29.30 13.11
N GLN A 131 8.65 30.39 13.06
CA GLN A 131 8.83 31.27 14.22
C GLN A 131 7.50 31.88 14.66
N ASP A 132 6.71 32.39 13.72
CA ASP A 132 5.40 32.97 14.01
C ASP A 132 4.45 31.96 14.66
N LEU A 133 4.41 30.71 14.17
CA LEU A 133 3.57 29.65 14.74
C LEU A 133 3.99 29.27 16.16
N ARG A 134 5.29 29.14 16.43
CA ARG A 134 5.76 28.85 17.80
C ARG A 134 5.41 29.96 18.78
N GLU A 135 5.51 31.23 18.36
CA GLU A 135 5.11 32.37 19.20
C GLU A 135 3.58 32.41 19.40
N ALA A 136 2.80 32.17 18.33
CA ALA A 136 1.34 32.10 18.40
C ALA A 136 0.86 31.02 19.37
N MET A 137 1.37 29.78 19.23
CA MET A 137 1.01 28.64 20.09
C MET A 137 1.33 28.88 21.57
N ALA A 138 2.46 29.54 21.86
CA ALA A 138 2.83 29.87 23.24
C ALA A 138 1.84 30.86 23.87
N LEU A 139 1.42 31.87 23.12
CA LEU A 139 0.41 32.85 23.54
C LEU A 139 -0.98 32.21 23.64
N GLU A 140 -1.36 31.34 22.70
CA GLU A 140 -2.63 30.62 22.71
C GLU A 140 -2.76 29.73 23.93
N ARG A 141 -1.69 28.99 24.29
CA ARG A 141 -1.65 28.18 25.51
C ARG A 141 -1.81 29.03 26.76
N GLN A 142 -1.13 30.19 26.82
CA GLN A 142 -1.23 31.12 27.94
C GLN A 142 -2.66 31.65 28.11
N GLU A 143 -3.33 31.95 27.00
CA GLU A 143 -4.68 32.53 26.99
C GLU A 143 -5.80 31.48 26.98
N GLY A 144 -5.46 30.19 26.95
CA GLY A 144 -6.44 29.09 26.89
C GLY A 144 -7.19 28.97 25.56
N LEU A 145 -6.61 29.42 24.46
CA LEU A 145 -7.17 29.36 23.10
C LEU A 145 -6.96 27.96 22.48
N ILE A 146 -7.56 26.93 23.08
CA ILE A 146 -7.30 25.51 22.77
C ILE A 146 -7.44 25.18 21.27
N SER A 147 -8.49 25.66 20.61
CA SER A 147 -8.73 25.37 19.18
C SER A 147 -7.71 26.04 18.26
N ASP A 148 -7.20 27.20 18.66
CA ASP A 148 -6.21 27.94 17.89
C ASP A 148 -4.84 27.25 18.06
N GLU A 149 -4.45 26.91 19.30
CA GLU A 149 -3.23 26.16 19.62
C GLU A 149 -3.14 24.84 18.84
N VAL A 150 -4.24 24.07 18.81
CA VAL A 150 -4.26 22.80 18.08
C VAL A 150 -4.10 23.04 16.58
N ARG A 151 -4.88 23.94 15.96
CA ARG A 151 -4.83 24.16 14.50
C ARG A 151 -3.47 24.69 14.04
N ASP A 152 -2.87 25.59 14.82
CA ASP A 152 -1.56 26.14 14.51
C ASP A 152 -0.43 25.14 14.77
N GLY A 153 -0.58 24.31 15.81
CA GLY A 153 0.29 23.16 16.04
C GLY A 153 0.29 22.14 14.90
N MET A 154 -0.87 21.91 14.28
CA MET A 154 -0.97 21.07 13.08
C MET A 154 -0.29 21.72 11.86
N ALA A 155 -0.45 23.03 11.67
CA ALA A 155 0.27 23.77 10.62
C ALA A 155 1.79 23.75 10.82
N LEU A 156 2.26 23.86 12.07
CA LEU A 156 3.66 23.71 12.44
C LEU A 156 4.15 22.29 12.16
N THR A 157 3.37 21.27 12.53
CA THR A 157 3.68 19.87 12.22
C THR A 157 3.87 19.66 10.72
N TRP A 158 2.96 20.20 9.89
CA TRP A 158 3.09 20.13 8.42
C TRP A 158 4.37 20.78 7.90
N LEU A 159 4.75 21.96 8.43
CA LEU A 159 6.00 22.63 8.08
C LEU A 159 7.23 21.80 8.48
N LEU A 160 7.25 21.26 9.69
CA LEU A 160 8.33 20.44 10.21
C LEU A 160 8.48 19.15 9.40
N VAL A 161 7.38 18.49 9.06
CA VAL A 161 7.38 17.30 8.19
C VAL A 161 7.90 17.66 6.79
N GLY A 162 7.45 18.78 6.21
CA GLY A 162 7.98 19.28 4.94
C GLY A 162 9.48 19.57 4.99
N ALA A 163 9.97 20.05 6.14
CA ALA A 163 11.39 20.26 6.41
C ALA A 163 12.16 18.99 6.77
N LEU A 164 11.50 17.83 6.92
CA LEU A 164 12.04 16.54 7.41
C LEU A 164 12.54 16.58 8.86
N ARG A 165 12.00 17.46 9.68
CA ARG A 165 12.29 17.54 11.12
C ARG A 165 11.31 16.68 11.89
N PHE A 166 11.36 15.36 11.65
CA PHE A 166 10.38 14.41 12.16
C PHE A 166 10.34 14.32 13.68
N GLY A 167 11.50 14.37 14.35
CA GLY A 167 11.56 14.37 15.82
C GLY A 167 10.82 15.56 16.42
N GLU A 168 11.03 16.76 15.89
CA GLU A 168 10.32 17.96 16.36
C GLU A 168 8.83 17.94 15.99
N ALA A 169 8.46 17.37 14.84
CA ALA A 169 7.06 17.17 14.49
C ALA A 169 6.37 16.23 15.50
N HIS A 170 7.03 15.13 15.88
CA HIS A 170 6.53 14.20 16.88
C HIS A 170 6.41 14.86 18.27
N GLU A 171 7.43 15.62 18.70
CA GLU A 171 7.38 16.39 19.94
C GLU A 171 6.23 17.41 19.93
N THR A 172 6.00 18.07 18.79
CA THR A 172 4.90 19.02 18.62
C THR A 172 3.55 18.33 18.79
N LEU A 173 3.31 17.20 18.12
CA LEU A 173 2.08 16.43 18.24
C LEU A 173 1.87 15.87 19.66
N ALA A 174 2.93 15.36 20.29
CA ALA A 174 2.89 14.85 21.66
C ALA A 174 2.56 15.96 22.68
N ALA A 175 3.15 17.15 22.52
CA ALA A 175 2.87 18.31 23.37
C ALA A 175 1.42 18.82 23.23
N LEU A 176 0.81 18.65 22.05
CA LEU A 176 -0.57 19.03 21.77
C LEU A 176 -1.60 18.02 22.29
N ALA A 177 -1.21 16.77 22.60
CA ALA A 177 -2.14 15.71 22.96
C ALA A 177 -3.15 16.07 24.07
N PRO A 178 -2.77 16.78 25.16
CA PRO A 178 -3.72 17.23 26.17
C PRO A 178 -4.75 18.24 25.64
N ALA A 179 -4.31 19.23 24.85
CA ALA A 179 -5.19 20.22 24.23
C ALA A 179 -6.10 19.59 23.15
N ALA A 180 -5.56 18.65 22.38
CA ALA A 180 -6.28 17.87 21.39
C ALA A 180 -7.41 17.04 22.03
N GLY A 181 -7.18 16.49 23.23
CA GLY A 181 -8.20 15.76 23.98
C GLY A 181 -9.42 16.59 24.38
N ALA A 182 -9.26 17.92 24.49
CA ALA A 182 -10.32 18.87 24.83
C ALA A 182 -11.02 19.49 23.61
N PHE A 183 -10.59 19.15 22.37
CA PHE A 183 -11.10 19.74 21.15
C PHE A 183 -11.54 18.66 20.15
N ASP A 184 -12.85 18.53 19.92
CA ASP A 184 -13.39 17.41 19.14
C ASP A 184 -12.88 17.31 17.69
N GLU A 185 -12.68 18.44 16.98
CA GLU A 185 -12.10 18.41 15.62
C GLU A 185 -10.66 17.87 15.61
N ALA A 186 -9.94 17.94 16.74
CA ALA A 186 -8.61 17.35 16.85
C ALA A 186 -8.64 15.82 16.70
N LYS A 187 -9.78 15.17 16.96
CA LYS A 187 -9.96 13.72 16.70
C LYS A 187 -9.87 13.39 15.21
N ALA A 188 -10.05 14.36 14.32
CA ALA A 188 -9.81 14.21 12.88
C ALA A 188 -8.44 14.76 12.48
N TYR A 189 -8.04 15.93 12.99
CA TYR A 189 -6.76 16.54 12.62
C TYR A 189 -5.54 15.75 13.12
N ALA A 190 -5.49 15.38 14.40
CA ALA A 190 -4.32 14.71 14.98
C ALA A 190 -3.94 13.44 14.21
N PRO A 191 -4.86 12.47 13.95
CA PRO A 191 -4.50 11.30 13.14
C PRO A 191 -4.15 11.68 11.68
N TYR A 192 -4.75 12.71 11.07
CA TYR A 192 -4.36 13.13 9.72
C TYR A 192 -2.90 13.61 9.64
N TYR A 193 -2.47 14.48 10.56
CA TYR A 193 -1.10 15.00 10.56
C TYR A 193 -0.08 13.97 11.06
N GLU A 194 -0.46 13.10 12.01
CA GLU A 194 0.32 11.91 12.37
C GLU A 194 0.51 11.01 11.15
N ALA A 195 -0.52 10.81 10.32
CA ALA A 195 -0.38 10.02 9.10
C ALA A 195 0.59 10.64 8.08
N ILE A 196 0.56 11.96 7.89
CA ILE A 196 1.50 12.65 7.01
C ILE A 196 2.93 12.48 7.54
N LEU A 197 3.13 12.63 8.85
CA LEU A 197 4.43 12.38 9.49
C LEU A 197 4.89 10.93 9.25
N LEU A 198 4.05 9.94 9.57
CA LEU A 198 4.36 8.53 9.41
C LEU A 198 4.65 8.16 7.96
N HIS A 199 3.87 8.66 7.01
CA HIS A 199 4.09 8.48 5.58
C HIS A 199 5.47 9.01 5.18
N ARG A 200 5.79 10.24 5.60
CA ARG A 200 7.08 10.88 5.29
C ARG A 200 8.24 10.25 6.06
N ALA A 201 7.99 9.59 7.18
CA ALA A 201 8.98 8.83 7.94
C ALA A 201 9.19 7.38 7.41
N GLY A 202 8.49 6.98 6.34
CA GLY A 202 8.61 5.64 5.75
C GLY A 202 7.78 4.57 6.44
N ASP A 203 6.71 4.97 7.13
CA ASP A 203 5.74 4.07 7.74
C ASP A 203 4.37 4.19 7.06
N PRO A 204 4.25 3.65 5.83
CA PRO A 204 3.00 3.70 5.08
C PRO A 204 1.86 2.96 5.79
N ARG A 205 2.14 1.98 6.65
CA ARG A 205 1.10 1.27 7.42
C ARG A 205 0.54 2.12 8.53
N GLY A 206 1.42 2.73 9.31
CA GLY A 206 1.05 3.71 10.32
C GLY A 206 0.26 4.85 9.69
N ALA A 207 0.69 5.33 8.53
CA ALA A 207 -0.02 6.34 7.76
C ALA A 207 -1.45 5.90 7.37
N LEU A 208 -1.61 4.75 6.71
CA LEU A 208 -2.92 4.25 6.27
C LEU A 208 -3.90 4.08 7.45
N ARG A 209 -3.45 3.49 8.57
CA ARG A 209 -4.29 3.35 9.78
C ARG A 209 -4.77 4.69 10.32
N ASN A 210 -3.85 5.66 10.41
CA ASN A 210 -4.18 6.99 10.89
C ASN A 210 -5.07 7.76 9.90
N LEU A 211 -4.91 7.59 8.59
CA LEU A 211 -5.80 8.18 7.58
C LEU A 211 -7.23 7.63 7.67
N GLU A 212 -7.38 6.32 7.91
CA GLU A 212 -8.70 5.70 8.15
C GLU A 212 -9.35 6.22 9.43
N GLU A 213 -8.57 6.42 10.49
CA GLU A 213 -9.06 7.03 11.72
C GLU A 213 -9.48 8.48 11.49
N ALA A 214 -8.64 9.27 10.81
CA ALA A 214 -8.91 10.65 10.44
C ALA A 214 -10.16 10.78 9.59
N GLU A 215 -10.32 9.95 8.54
CA GLU A 215 -11.51 9.96 7.69
C GLU A 215 -12.76 9.62 8.50
N ARG A 216 -12.74 8.55 9.31
CA ARG A 216 -13.88 8.16 10.14
C ARG A 216 -14.25 9.25 11.15
N ALA A 217 -13.27 9.90 11.77
CA ALA A 217 -13.52 11.03 12.66
C ALA A 217 -14.07 12.25 11.91
N ALA A 218 -13.45 12.61 10.78
CA ALA A 218 -13.85 13.75 9.96
C ALA A 218 -15.30 13.60 9.46
N ARG A 219 -15.68 12.43 8.94
CA ARG A 219 -17.07 12.15 8.52
C ARG A 219 -18.06 12.26 9.69
N ARG A 220 -17.70 11.74 10.87
CA ARG A 220 -18.53 11.86 12.08
C ARG A 220 -18.76 13.31 12.49
N LEU A 221 -17.77 14.17 12.29
CA LEU A 221 -17.84 15.61 12.60
C LEU A 221 -18.37 16.44 11.42
N GLY A 222 -18.59 15.81 10.26
CA GLY A 222 -18.95 16.42 8.98
C GLY A 222 -17.90 17.43 8.50
N MET A 223 -16.62 17.13 8.72
CA MET A 223 -15.45 17.85 8.23
C MET A 223 -15.07 17.31 6.84
N GLU A 224 -15.91 17.58 5.85
CA GLU A 224 -15.78 16.97 4.51
C GLU A 224 -14.43 17.22 3.84
N ALA A 225 -13.83 18.40 4.04
CA ALA A 225 -12.50 18.71 3.51
C ALA A 225 -11.44 17.75 4.05
N VAL A 226 -11.39 17.53 5.38
CA VAL A 226 -10.43 16.60 6.01
C VAL A 226 -10.72 15.16 5.61
N ALA A 227 -11.99 14.76 5.48
CA ALA A 227 -12.35 13.42 5.02
C ALA A 227 -11.91 13.18 3.57
N ARG A 228 -12.03 14.20 2.71
CA ARG A 228 -11.57 14.16 1.32
C ARG A 228 -10.04 14.15 1.23
N ASP A 229 -9.36 15.01 1.97
CA ASP A 229 -7.89 15.06 2.01
C ASP A 229 -7.30 13.75 2.54
N SER A 230 -7.94 13.13 3.54
CA SER A 230 -7.54 11.83 4.08
C SER A 230 -7.63 10.75 3.01
N ARG A 231 -8.75 10.68 2.26
CA ARG A 231 -8.92 9.71 1.16
C ARG A 231 -7.94 9.95 0.01
N GLN A 232 -7.73 11.20 -0.39
CA GLN A 232 -6.76 11.51 -1.44
C GLN A 232 -5.34 11.11 -1.01
N THR A 233 -4.96 11.42 0.24
CA THR A 233 -3.65 11.02 0.80
C THR A 233 -3.53 9.50 0.86
N THR A 234 -4.58 8.77 1.25
CA THR A 234 -4.62 7.30 1.20
C THR A 234 -4.29 6.80 -0.21
N ALA A 235 -4.91 7.37 -1.26
CA ALA A 235 -4.62 6.97 -2.63
C ALA A 235 -3.15 7.22 -3.03
N LEU A 236 -2.54 8.32 -2.61
CA LEU A 236 -1.12 8.61 -2.88
C LEU A 236 -0.20 7.59 -2.18
N VAL A 237 -0.47 7.27 -0.91
CA VAL A 237 0.27 6.23 -0.19
C VAL A 237 0.13 4.87 -0.90
N LEU A 238 -1.06 4.55 -1.41
CA LEU A 238 -1.30 3.31 -2.16
C LEU A 238 -0.57 3.26 -3.50
N GLN A 239 -0.41 4.39 -4.20
CA GLN A 239 0.39 4.45 -5.42
C GLN A 239 1.86 4.10 -5.15
N GLU A 240 2.46 4.64 -4.09
CA GLU A 240 3.85 4.34 -3.71
C GLU A 240 4.05 2.86 -3.37
N LEU A 241 2.99 2.20 -2.90
CA LEU A 241 2.98 0.78 -2.57
C LEU A 241 2.64 -0.13 -3.77
N GLY A 242 2.42 0.43 -4.96
CA GLY A 242 2.07 -0.32 -6.16
C GLY A 242 0.60 -0.76 -6.25
N ARG A 243 -0.29 -0.25 -5.39
CA ARG A 243 -1.73 -0.59 -5.35
C ARG A 243 -2.58 0.35 -6.19
N PHE A 244 -2.29 0.37 -7.49
CA PHE A 244 -2.87 1.35 -8.41
C PHE A 244 -4.39 1.17 -8.58
N GLU A 245 -4.91 -0.06 -8.58
CA GLU A 245 -6.35 -0.31 -8.72
C GLU A 245 -7.15 0.26 -7.54
N GLU A 246 -6.64 0.14 -6.31
CA GLU A 246 -7.32 0.70 -5.14
C GLU A 246 -7.18 2.22 -5.06
N ALA A 247 -5.99 2.75 -5.32
CA ALA A 247 -5.78 4.19 -5.44
C ALA A 247 -6.73 4.79 -6.50
N GLY A 248 -6.86 4.12 -7.65
CA GLY A 248 -7.73 4.53 -8.75
C GLY A 248 -9.20 4.58 -8.34
N ARG A 249 -9.70 3.54 -7.65
CA ARG A 249 -11.09 3.52 -7.12
C ARG A 249 -11.37 4.67 -6.17
N ILE A 250 -10.43 4.98 -5.26
CA ILE A 250 -10.58 6.08 -4.31
C ILE A 250 -10.63 7.42 -5.05
N LEU A 251 -9.67 7.66 -5.95
CA LEU A 251 -9.58 8.92 -6.71
C LEU A 251 -10.76 9.11 -7.67
N GLU A 252 -11.26 8.03 -8.28
CA GLU A 252 -12.45 8.06 -9.13
C GLU A 252 -13.72 8.38 -8.34
N GLY A 253 -13.89 7.79 -7.15
CA GLY A 253 -14.97 8.15 -6.22
C GLY A 253 -14.92 9.63 -5.84
N LEU A 254 -13.73 10.14 -5.49
CA LEU A 254 -13.52 11.55 -5.18
C LEU A 254 -13.80 12.48 -6.39
N ALA A 255 -13.48 12.06 -7.61
CA ALA A 255 -13.74 12.84 -8.81
C ALA A 255 -15.24 12.91 -9.15
N GLY A 256 -16.00 11.87 -8.79
CA GLY A 256 -17.46 11.83 -8.92
C GLY A 256 -18.20 12.65 -7.86
N GLU A 257 -17.58 12.93 -6.73
CA GLU A 257 -18.10 13.80 -5.66
C GLU A 257 -17.93 15.28 -6.04
N ALA A 258 -18.79 15.81 -6.91
CA ALA A 258 -18.77 17.22 -7.29
C ALA A 258 -19.32 18.13 -6.15
N SER A 259 -18.62 19.22 -5.86
CA SER A 259 -19.12 20.30 -4.99
C SER A 259 -19.26 21.60 -5.79
N ALA A 260 -20.33 22.36 -5.54
CA ALA A 260 -20.54 23.69 -6.11
C ALA A 260 -19.49 24.73 -5.67
N SER A 261 -18.68 24.41 -4.65
CA SER A 261 -17.60 25.24 -4.10
C SER A 261 -16.18 24.64 -4.31
N GLU A 262 -16.03 23.65 -5.19
CA GLU A 262 -14.73 23.00 -5.43
C GLU A 262 -13.71 23.98 -6.06
N ASP A 263 -12.52 24.09 -5.47
CA ASP A 263 -11.42 24.89 -6.01
C ASP A 263 -10.92 24.27 -7.33
N PRO A 264 -10.88 25.02 -8.45
CA PRO A 264 -10.44 24.49 -9.74
C PRO A 264 -9.03 23.88 -9.71
N CYS A 265 -8.10 24.47 -8.95
CA CYS A 265 -6.74 23.95 -8.83
C CYS A 265 -6.70 22.60 -8.09
N GLN A 266 -7.47 22.46 -7.01
CA GLN A 266 -7.63 21.18 -6.31
C GLN A 266 -8.26 20.11 -7.21
N ARG A 267 -9.28 20.48 -8.00
CA ARG A 267 -9.87 19.56 -8.99
C ARG A 267 -8.85 19.10 -10.03
N ALA A 268 -8.10 20.03 -10.63
CA ALA A 268 -7.08 19.71 -11.62
C ALA A 268 -5.99 18.80 -11.05
N THR A 269 -5.60 19.02 -9.79
CA THR A 269 -4.64 18.17 -9.06
C THR A 269 -5.18 16.76 -8.86
N LEU A 270 -6.43 16.62 -8.40
CA LEU A 270 -7.08 15.32 -8.22
C LEU A 270 -7.14 14.54 -9.55
N LEU A 271 -7.58 15.19 -10.63
CA LEU A 271 -7.69 14.57 -11.95
C LEU A 271 -6.32 14.17 -12.52
N THR A 272 -5.29 15.00 -12.30
CA THR A 272 -3.91 14.67 -12.68
C THR A 272 -3.41 13.43 -11.94
N ASN A 273 -3.68 13.32 -10.63
CA ASN A 273 -3.33 12.15 -9.83
C ASN A 273 -4.11 10.89 -10.26
N LEU A 274 -5.39 11.01 -10.60
CA LEU A 274 -6.19 9.91 -11.16
C LEU A 274 -5.64 9.45 -12.51
N GLY A 275 -5.35 10.39 -13.41
CA GLY A 275 -4.72 10.13 -14.70
C GLY A 275 -3.37 9.44 -14.56
N TRP A 276 -2.53 9.91 -13.63
CA TRP A 276 -1.26 9.27 -13.28
C TRP A 276 -1.44 7.84 -12.79
N THR A 277 -2.42 7.58 -11.91
CA THR A 277 -2.74 6.22 -11.44
C THR A 277 -3.11 5.29 -12.60
N ARG A 278 -3.90 5.79 -13.55
CA ARG A 278 -4.29 5.04 -14.76
C ARG A 278 -3.10 4.78 -15.67
N LEU A 279 -2.16 5.70 -15.79
CA LEU A 279 -0.90 5.49 -16.51
C LEU A 279 -0.03 4.40 -15.86
N LEU A 280 0.06 4.40 -14.53
CA LEU A 280 0.78 3.36 -13.77
C LEU A 280 0.15 1.97 -13.95
N LEU A 281 -1.18 1.87 -13.99
CA LEU A 281 -1.88 0.65 -14.36
C LEU A 281 -1.46 0.18 -15.77
N GLY A 282 -1.39 1.11 -16.73
CA GLY A 282 -0.92 0.84 -18.10
C GLY A 282 0.52 0.31 -18.13
N GLU A 283 1.44 0.94 -17.41
CA GLU A 283 2.84 0.49 -17.30
C GLU A 283 2.95 -0.90 -16.66
N ALA A 284 2.08 -1.23 -15.72
CA ALA A 284 1.98 -2.58 -15.11
C ALA A 284 1.35 -3.63 -16.05
N GLY A 285 0.99 -3.25 -17.29
CA GLY A 285 0.35 -4.12 -18.27
C GLY A 285 -1.13 -4.38 -17.98
N ARG A 286 -1.80 -3.48 -17.24
CA ARG A 286 -3.25 -3.50 -17.04
C ARG A 286 -3.93 -2.56 -18.03
N GLN A 287 -5.16 -2.89 -18.39
CA GLN A 287 -5.99 -2.00 -19.21
C GLN A 287 -6.48 -0.83 -18.35
N SER A 288 -6.36 0.39 -18.88
CA SER A 288 -6.81 1.62 -18.22
C SER A 288 -7.14 2.69 -19.28
N GLU A 289 -7.93 3.70 -18.90
CA GLU A 289 -8.29 4.83 -19.78
C GLU A 289 -7.87 6.18 -19.17
N PRO A 290 -6.58 6.58 -19.31
CA PRO A 290 -6.06 7.81 -18.71
C PRO A 290 -6.46 9.08 -19.47
N LEU A 291 -6.74 9.02 -20.77
CA LEU A 291 -6.92 10.22 -21.62
C LEU A 291 -8.06 11.15 -21.18
N PRO A 292 -9.31 10.69 -20.95
CA PRO A 292 -10.42 11.62 -20.65
C PRO A 292 -10.17 12.49 -19.41
N VAL A 293 -9.62 11.89 -18.35
CA VAL A 293 -9.35 12.58 -17.08
C VAL A 293 -8.16 13.54 -17.19
N LEU A 294 -7.14 13.18 -17.97
CA LEU A 294 -5.98 14.04 -18.20
C LEU A 294 -6.31 15.23 -19.13
N GLU A 295 -7.17 15.05 -20.13
CA GLU A 295 -7.64 16.16 -20.97
C GLU A 295 -8.52 17.15 -20.18
N GLU A 296 -9.36 16.67 -19.26
CA GLU A 296 -10.12 17.53 -18.35
C GLU A 296 -9.17 18.32 -17.43
N ALA A 297 -8.17 17.67 -16.84
CA ALA A 297 -7.16 18.35 -16.03
C ALA A 297 -6.42 19.43 -16.84
N LEU A 298 -5.97 19.10 -18.06
CA LEU A 298 -5.28 20.03 -18.96
C LEU A 298 -6.13 21.26 -19.27
N ALA A 299 -7.44 21.09 -19.50
CA ALA A 299 -8.34 22.21 -19.74
C ALA A 299 -8.38 23.19 -18.56
N ILE A 300 -8.43 22.67 -17.32
CA ILE A 300 -8.44 23.49 -16.10
C ILE A 300 -7.10 24.21 -15.90
N TRP A 301 -5.97 23.52 -16.08
CA TRP A 301 -4.63 24.13 -16.01
C TRP A 301 -4.40 25.24 -17.04
N ARG A 302 -5.08 25.17 -18.20
CA ARG A 302 -5.00 26.22 -19.23
C ARG A 302 -5.86 27.44 -18.95
N SER A 303 -6.97 27.29 -18.21
CA SER A 303 -7.95 28.36 -18.05
C SER A 303 -8.00 28.94 -16.64
N SER A 304 -8.21 28.09 -15.64
CA SER A 304 -8.72 28.48 -14.32
C SER A 304 -7.67 28.34 -13.22
N CYS A 305 -6.53 27.70 -13.52
CA CYS A 305 -5.42 27.55 -12.58
C CYS A 305 -4.08 27.81 -13.27
N ALA A 306 -3.48 28.98 -13.04
CA ALA A 306 -2.20 29.35 -13.64
C ALA A 306 -1.04 28.71 -12.88
N ALA A 307 -0.54 27.58 -13.39
CA ALA A 307 0.54 26.81 -12.79
C ALA A 307 1.39 26.13 -13.91
N PRO A 308 2.43 26.81 -14.43
CA PRO A 308 3.16 26.35 -15.63
C PRO A 308 3.84 24.98 -15.49
N ALA A 309 4.39 24.68 -14.31
CA ALA A 309 5.05 23.40 -14.05
C ALA A 309 4.03 22.23 -14.08
N GLU A 310 2.86 22.44 -13.47
CA GLU A 310 1.76 21.49 -13.41
C GLU A 310 1.14 21.27 -14.80
N LEU A 311 1.07 22.33 -15.62
CA LEU A 311 0.69 22.24 -17.03
C LEU A 311 1.68 21.37 -17.82
N GLY A 312 2.99 21.59 -17.66
CA GLY A 312 4.03 20.78 -18.28
C GLY A 312 3.94 19.30 -17.89
N ASN A 313 3.75 19.03 -16.59
CA ASN A 313 3.56 17.68 -16.06
C ASN A 313 2.33 16.98 -16.65
N ALA A 314 1.19 17.68 -16.75
CA ALA A 314 -0.02 17.13 -17.36
C ALA A 314 0.19 16.76 -18.85
N LEU A 315 0.97 17.55 -19.59
CA LEU A 315 1.29 17.29 -21.00
C LEU A 315 2.25 16.08 -21.17
N VAL A 316 3.22 15.90 -20.28
CA VAL A 316 4.07 14.70 -20.25
C VAL A 316 3.22 13.44 -19.98
N ASN A 317 2.30 13.50 -19.02
CA ASN A 317 1.35 12.42 -18.75
C ASN A 317 0.48 12.08 -19.97
N LEU A 318 -0.01 13.09 -20.69
CA LEU A 318 -0.76 12.88 -21.94
C LEU A 318 0.09 12.26 -23.05
N SER A 319 1.37 12.64 -23.17
CA SER A 319 2.27 12.02 -24.13
C SER A 319 2.44 10.52 -23.86
N LEU A 320 2.62 10.13 -22.59
CA LEU A 320 2.67 8.73 -22.19
C LEU A 320 1.35 7.99 -22.48
N ALA A 321 0.20 8.63 -22.20
CA ALA A 321 -1.12 8.06 -22.48
C ALA A 321 -1.30 7.73 -23.97
N GLU A 322 -0.90 8.64 -24.85
CA GLU A 322 -1.01 8.44 -26.30
C GLU A 322 -0.04 7.36 -26.80
N LEU A 323 1.17 7.32 -26.23
CA LEU A 323 2.14 6.26 -26.54
C LEU A 323 1.61 4.88 -26.15
N GLN A 324 1.03 4.73 -24.95
CA GLN A 324 0.45 3.47 -24.47
C GLN A 324 -0.72 3.00 -25.35
N ARG A 325 -1.45 3.92 -25.98
CA ARG A 325 -2.52 3.63 -26.96
C ARG A 325 -1.98 3.33 -28.37
N GLY A 326 -0.70 3.56 -28.62
CA GLY A 326 -0.04 3.38 -29.91
C GLY A 326 -0.17 4.57 -30.89
N ASP A 327 -0.65 5.73 -30.42
CA ASP A 327 -0.74 6.95 -31.25
C ASP A 327 0.56 7.75 -31.17
N ILE A 328 1.56 7.29 -31.92
CA ILE A 328 2.92 7.83 -31.93
C ILE A 328 2.94 9.31 -32.39
N ALA A 329 2.05 9.69 -33.31
CA ALA A 329 1.99 11.05 -33.84
C ALA A 329 1.51 12.03 -32.76
N ARG A 330 0.43 11.68 -32.07
CA ARG A 330 -0.14 12.51 -31.01
C ARG A 330 0.77 12.55 -29.78
N ALA A 331 1.38 11.43 -29.40
CA ALA A 331 2.36 11.37 -28.31
C ALA A 331 3.53 12.36 -28.54
N ARG A 332 4.05 12.43 -29.77
CA ARG A 332 5.12 13.36 -30.15
C ARG A 332 4.67 14.82 -30.12
N GLU A 333 3.44 15.11 -30.51
CA GLU A 333 2.85 16.46 -30.42
C GLU A 333 2.75 16.92 -28.95
N ARG A 334 2.18 16.07 -28.08
CA ARG A 334 2.05 16.35 -26.64
C ARG A 334 3.41 16.61 -25.98
N LEU A 335 4.43 15.84 -26.36
CA LEU A 335 5.78 16.01 -25.83
C LEU A 335 6.39 17.37 -26.23
N ARG A 336 6.16 17.82 -27.47
CA ARG A 336 6.59 19.16 -27.91
C ARG A 336 5.85 20.28 -27.18
N GLU A 337 4.53 20.12 -26.97
CA GLU A 337 3.75 21.07 -26.16
C GLU A 337 4.29 21.16 -24.73
N ALA A 338 4.66 20.03 -24.12
CA ALA A 338 5.22 19.98 -22.78
C ALA A 338 6.54 20.78 -22.70
N VAL A 339 7.46 20.56 -23.64
CA VAL A 339 8.74 21.31 -23.72
C VAL A 339 8.49 22.81 -23.86
N ALA A 340 7.53 23.21 -24.70
CA ALA A 340 7.18 24.62 -24.88
C ALA A 340 6.56 25.27 -23.62
N ALA A 341 5.93 24.48 -22.76
CA ALA A 341 5.31 24.93 -21.51
C ALA A 341 6.28 25.01 -20.30
N GLY A 342 7.56 24.66 -20.48
CA GLY A 342 8.54 24.63 -19.39
C GLY A 342 8.62 23.30 -18.65
N ALA A 343 8.20 22.18 -19.26
CA ALA A 343 8.30 20.86 -18.62
C ALA A 343 9.75 20.47 -18.24
N ALA A 344 10.78 21.08 -18.82
CA ALA A 344 12.18 20.82 -18.49
C ALA A 344 12.68 21.50 -17.19
N ASP A 345 11.80 22.16 -16.44
CA ASP A 345 12.19 22.95 -15.25
C ASP A 345 12.58 22.07 -14.03
N THR A 346 12.38 20.75 -14.09
CA THR A 346 12.83 19.80 -13.05
C THR A 346 13.46 18.55 -13.66
N ALA A 347 14.44 17.97 -12.96
CA ALA A 347 15.11 16.74 -13.38
C ALA A 347 14.16 15.53 -13.52
N VAL A 348 13.09 15.48 -12.71
CA VAL A 348 12.09 14.39 -12.75
C VAL A 348 11.29 14.44 -14.04
N VAL A 349 10.79 15.62 -14.42
CA VAL A 349 9.99 15.77 -15.64
C VAL A 349 10.87 15.63 -16.88
N GLU A 350 12.11 16.12 -16.83
CA GLU A 350 13.11 15.92 -17.89
C GLU A 350 13.46 14.44 -18.09
N ALA A 351 13.55 13.66 -17.00
CA ALA A 351 13.77 12.22 -17.08
C ALA A 351 12.60 11.50 -17.78
N TRP A 352 11.35 11.91 -17.54
CA TRP A 352 10.21 11.38 -18.27
C TRP A 352 10.22 11.79 -19.75
N ARG A 353 10.66 13.01 -20.06
CA ARG A 353 10.82 13.46 -21.45
C ARG A 353 11.80 12.55 -22.22
N LEU A 354 12.99 12.30 -21.66
CA LEU A 354 14.00 11.44 -22.28
C LEU A 354 13.56 9.97 -22.40
N ASP A 355 12.86 9.43 -21.39
CA ASP A 355 12.26 8.09 -21.48
C ASP A 355 11.24 8.00 -22.64
N LEU A 356 10.37 9.00 -22.78
CA LEU A 356 9.39 9.06 -23.87
C LEU A 356 10.06 9.20 -25.24
N GLU A 357 11.12 10.00 -25.37
CA GLU A 357 11.89 10.11 -26.62
C GLU A 357 12.48 8.77 -27.03
N GLY A 358 13.13 8.05 -26.11
CA GLY A 358 13.70 6.73 -26.37
C GLY A 358 12.64 5.72 -26.78
N ARG A 359 11.48 5.70 -26.10
CA ARG A 359 10.38 4.80 -26.44
C ARG A 359 9.73 5.15 -27.79
N LEU A 360 9.58 6.43 -28.12
CA LEU A 360 9.05 6.88 -29.41
C LEU A 360 10.02 6.53 -30.56
N ALA A 361 11.33 6.66 -30.35
CA ALA A 361 12.35 6.24 -31.30
C ALA A 361 12.31 4.72 -31.54
N LEU A 362 12.22 3.89 -30.48
CA LEU A 362 12.00 2.44 -30.63
C LEU A 362 10.72 2.12 -31.41
N ALA A 363 9.61 2.82 -31.13
CA ALA A 363 8.34 2.59 -31.80
C ALA A 363 8.38 2.96 -33.30
N THR A 364 9.36 3.73 -33.74
CA THR A 364 9.53 4.17 -35.13
C THR A 364 10.70 3.53 -35.86
N GLY A 365 11.42 2.60 -35.22
CA GLY A 365 12.58 1.92 -35.81
C GLY A 365 13.82 2.82 -35.91
N GLU A 366 13.96 3.78 -34.99
CA GLU A 366 15.12 4.66 -34.86
C GLU A 366 16.00 4.17 -33.70
N GLU A 367 16.42 2.90 -33.71
CA GLU A 367 17.09 2.26 -32.56
C GLU A 367 18.37 2.96 -32.09
N PRO A 368 19.24 3.51 -32.96
CA PRO A 368 20.38 4.31 -32.52
C PRO A 368 19.95 5.54 -31.72
N GLY A 369 18.93 6.27 -32.19
CA GLY A 369 18.38 7.43 -31.48
C GLY A 369 17.72 7.05 -30.16
N ALA A 370 17.11 5.86 -30.09
CA ALA A 370 16.59 5.32 -28.84
C ALA A 370 17.69 5.04 -27.82
N LEU A 371 18.78 4.39 -28.26
CA LEU A 371 19.92 4.12 -27.39
C LEU A 371 20.53 5.43 -26.87
N ASP A 372 20.72 6.42 -27.72
CA ASP A 372 21.24 7.74 -27.35
C ASP A 372 20.35 8.42 -26.30
N ALA A 373 19.02 8.35 -26.45
CA ALA A 373 18.06 8.91 -25.50
C ALA A 373 18.11 8.21 -24.14
N PHE A 374 18.19 6.87 -24.11
CA PHE A 374 18.29 6.14 -22.85
C PHE A 374 19.66 6.25 -22.18
N GLU A 375 20.74 6.46 -22.94
CA GLU A 375 22.05 6.81 -22.37
C GLU A 375 22.06 8.23 -21.80
N ALA A 376 21.37 9.18 -22.45
CA ALA A 376 21.14 10.50 -21.88
C ALA A 376 20.31 10.44 -20.59
N LEU A 377 19.25 9.60 -20.57
CA LEU A 377 18.44 9.37 -19.38
C LEU A 377 19.27 8.75 -18.25
N ASP A 378 20.13 7.78 -18.53
CA ASP A 378 21.01 7.16 -17.53
C ASP A 378 22.00 8.18 -16.95
N ARG A 379 22.58 9.06 -17.78
CA ARG A 379 23.44 10.15 -17.31
C ARG A 379 22.67 11.12 -16.43
N LEU A 380 21.51 11.61 -16.88
CA LEU A 380 20.65 12.49 -16.08
C LEU A 380 20.27 11.83 -14.76
N ALA A 381 19.90 10.55 -14.78
CA ALA A 381 19.51 9.83 -13.58
C ALA A 381 20.66 9.74 -12.55
N ARG A 382 21.91 9.57 -13.00
CA ARG A 382 23.08 9.57 -12.12
C ARG A 382 23.42 10.99 -11.63
N GLU A 383 23.42 11.96 -12.53
CA GLU A 383 23.80 13.35 -12.24
C GLU A 383 22.79 14.03 -11.31
N ALA A 384 21.51 13.89 -11.63
CA ALA A 384 20.39 14.49 -10.92
C ALA A 384 19.75 13.53 -9.93
N SER A 385 20.36 12.37 -9.66
CA SER A 385 19.97 11.61 -8.49
C SER A 385 18.49 11.14 -8.60
N VAL A 386 18.22 10.57 -9.78
CA VAL A 386 17.03 9.97 -10.41
C VAL A 386 16.72 8.47 -10.29
N PRO A 387 16.49 7.78 -9.15
CA PRO A 387 16.57 6.31 -9.13
C PRO A 387 15.56 5.59 -10.05
N ASP A 388 14.32 6.09 -10.15
CA ASP A 388 13.34 5.52 -11.07
C ASP A 388 13.70 5.79 -12.54
N ALA A 389 14.34 6.91 -12.82
CA ALA A 389 14.88 7.21 -14.14
C ALA A 389 16.02 6.28 -14.52
N ALA A 390 16.90 5.91 -13.57
CA ALA A 390 17.99 4.96 -13.81
C ALA A 390 17.45 3.57 -14.17
N LEU A 391 16.37 3.12 -13.51
CA LEU A 391 15.68 1.89 -13.88
C LEU A 391 15.12 1.97 -15.30
N ARG A 392 14.35 3.02 -15.61
CA ARG A 392 13.77 3.22 -16.96
C ARG A 392 14.86 3.27 -18.03
N ALA A 393 15.98 3.92 -17.76
CA ALA A 393 17.14 3.97 -18.64
C ALA A 393 17.73 2.58 -18.90
N ALA A 394 17.97 1.79 -17.84
CA ALA A 394 18.51 0.44 -17.97
C ALA A 394 17.57 -0.48 -18.76
N LEU A 395 16.26 -0.40 -18.51
CA LEU A 395 15.24 -1.13 -19.26
C LEU A 395 15.22 -0.74 -20.75
N GLY A 396 15.22 0.57 -21.02
CA GLY A 396 15.21 1.11 -22.38
C GLY A 396 16.49 0.82 -23.16
N ARG A 397 17.66 0.89 -22.51
CA ARG A 397 18.94 0.46 -23.10
C ARG A 397 18.90 -1.01 -23.49
N GLY A 398 18.40 -1.87 -22.62
CA GLY A 398 18.22 -3.29 -22.94
C GLY A 398 17.31 -3.51 -24.15
N ASP A 399 16.19 -2.78 -24.21
CA ASP A 399 15.27 -2.81 -25.37
C ASP A 399 15.95 -2.36 -26.67
N ALA A 400 16.69 -1.25 -26.64
CA ALA A 400 17.40 -0.72 -27.81
C ALA A 400 18.56 -1.61 -28.26
N LEU A 401 19.36 -2.14 -27.34
CA LEU A 401 20.47 -3.05 -27.64
C LEU A 401 19.96 -4.38 -28.22
N ALA A 402 18.85 -4.90 -27.71
CA ALA A 402 18.21 -6.09 -28.27
C ALA A 402 17.72 -5.83 -29.70
N ALA A 403 17.07 -4.69 -29.95
CA ALA A 403 16.61 -4.29 -31.28
C ALA A 403 17.78 -4.07 -32.27
N LEU A 404 18.93 -3.59 -31.79
CA LEU A 404 20.18 -3.47 -32.56
C LEU A 404 20.90 -4.81 -32.81
N GLY A 405 20.39 -5.93 -32.28
CA GLY A 405 21.04 -7.24 -32.42
C GLY A 405 22.30 -7.42 -31.56
N ARG A 406 22.36 -6.76 -30.39
CA ARG A 406 23.47 -6.83 -29.42
C ARG A 406 23.02 -7.56 -28.14
N PRO A 407 22.80 -8.90 -28.19
CA PRO A 407 22.11 -9.63 -27.14
C PRO A 407 22.84 -9.63 -25.79
N ASP A 408 24.16 -9.82 -25.75
CA ASP A 408 24.90 -9.86 -24.48
C ASP A 408 24.87 -8.52 -23.74
N GLU A 409 24.92 -7.41 -24.48
CA GLU A 409 24.83 -6.07 -23.90
C GLU A 409 23.40 -5.75 -23.45
N ALA A 410 22.39 -6.25 -24.16
CA ALA A 410 21.00 -6.14 -23.75
C ALA A 410 20.74 -6.89 -22.44
N LEU A 411 21.25 -8.13 -22.32
CA LEU A 411 21.17 -8.93 -21.09
C LEU A 411 21.87 -8.21 -19.93
N ALA A 412 23.07 -7.66 -20.13
CA ALA A 412 23.77 -6.90 -19.10
C ALA A 412 23.01 -5.64 -18.66
N ALA A 413 22.35 -4.93 -19.60
CA ALA A 413 21.53 -3.78 -19.28
C ALA A 413 20.27 -4.16 -18.47
N TRP A 414 19.60 -5.25 -18.83
CA TRP A 414 18.47 -5.75 -18.04
C TRP A 414 18.91 -6.31 -16.69
N ASP A 415 20.04 -7.00 -16.58
CA ASP A 415 20.59 -7.42 -15.28
C ASP A 415 20.87 -6.23 -14.35
N ALA A 416 21.37 -5.12 -14.90
CA ALA A 416 21.53 -3.88 -14.15
C ALA A 416 20.17 -3.33 -13.68
N ALA A 417 19.14 -3.36 -14.54
CA ALA A 417 17.77 -3.00 -14.17
C ALA A 417 17.23 -3.90 -13.05
N GLU A 418 17.42 -5.21 -13.13
CA GLU A 418 17.03 -6.18 -12.10
C GLU A 418 17.76 -5.93 -10.77
N GLY A 419 19.03 -5.52 -10.82
CA GLY A 419 19.80 -5.10 -9.65
C GLY A 419 19.27 -3.84 -8.99
N LEU A 420 18.86 -2.83 -9.78
CA LEU A 420 18.20 -1.63 -9.28
C LEU A 420 16.85 -1.97 -8.64
N LEU A 421 16.04 -2.82 -9.28
CA LEU A 421 14.77 -3.35 -8.73
C LEU A 421 14.95 -3.97 -7.35
N ASP A 422 15.91 -4.87 -7.22
CA ASP A 422 16.23 -5.53 -5.95
C ASP A 422 16.64 -4.52 -4.85
N GLN A 423 17.40 -3.48 -5.20
CA GLN A 423 17.85 -2.46 -4.25
C GLN A 423 16.69 -1.57 -3.76
N ALA A 424 15.79 -1.20 -4.65
CA ALA A 424 14.65 -0.36 -4.31
C ALA A 424 13.57 -1.11 -3.52
N VAL A 425 13.32 -2.39 -3.85
CA VAL A 425 12.44 -3.27 -3.06
C VAL A 425 12.98 -3.49 -1.64
N ARG A 426 14.31 -3.44 -1.47
CA ARG A 426 14.98 -3.45 -0.18
C ARG A 426 15.05 -2.08 0.50
N ALA A 427 14.68 -1.02 -0.20
CA ALA A 427 14.49 0.28 0.42
C ALA A 427 13.06 0.30 0.98
N VAL A 428 12.89 0.72 2.23
CA VAL A 428 11.57 1.14 2.71
C VAL A 428 11.03 2.19 1.72
N PRO A 429 9.71 2.22 1.44
CA PRO A 429 9.12 3.17 0.51
C PRO A 429 9.38 4.61 0.97
N LEU A 430 10.48 5.19 0.50
CA LEU A 430 11.04 6.43 1.03
C LEU A 430 11.15 7.54 -0.01
N GLY A 431 10.66 7.35 -1.24
CA GLY A 431 10.90 8.30 -2.33
C GLY A 431 9.75 8.47 -3.32
N GLU A 432 9.75 9.65 -3.95
CA GLU A 432 8.95 9.97 -5.13
C GLU A 432 9.33 9.03 -6.29
N GLY A 433 8.37 8.66 -7.16
CA GLY A 433 8.62 7.80 -8.32
C GLY A 433 8.55 6.29 -8.07
N GLN A 434 8.40 5.82 -6.82
CA GLN A 434 8.31 4.39 -6.49
C GLN A 434 7.13 3.69 -7.16
N GLY A 435 5.99 4.37 -7.32
CA GLY A 435 4.86 3.83 -8.08
C GLY A 435 5.26 3.49 -9.53
N ALA A 436 5.98 4.38 -10.21
CA ALA A 436 6.48 4.13 -11.57
C ALA A 436 7.52 3.02 -11.61
N PHE A 437 8.36 2.97 -10.58
CA PHE A 437 9.36 1.93 -10.40
C PHE A 437 8.71 0.53 -10.28
N LEU A 438 7.72 0.39 -9.40
CA LEU A 438 6.97 -0.85 -9.19
C LEU A 438 6.11 -1.22 -10.40
N ALA A 439 5.51 -0.23 -11.08
CA ALA A 439 4.77 -0.47 -12.32
C ALA A 439 5.68 -1.04 -13.42
N SER A 440 6.90 -0.52 -13.54
CA SER A 440 7.90 -0.96 -14.53
C SER A 440 8.57 -2.30 -14.17
N ALA A 441 8.42 -2.77 -12.94
CA ALA A 441 9.12 -3.95 -12.41
C ALA A 441 8.81 -5.25 -13.15
N THR A 442 7.71 -5.31 -13.92
CA THR A 442 7.36 -6.51 -14.71
C THR A 442 7.77 -6.43 -16.17
N ARG A 443 8.14 -5.26 -16.70
CA ARG A 443 8.52 -5.09 -18.12
C ARG A 443 9.87 -5.73 -18.42
N GLY A 444 10.86 -5.48 -17.57
CA GLY A 444 12.24 -6.00 -17.70
C GLY A 444 12.30 -7.53 -17.70
N PRO A 445 11.78 -8.21 -16.67
CA PRO A 445 11.84 -9.67 -16.59
C PRO A 445 11.22 -10.38 -17.79
N ARG A 446 10.10 -9.88 -18.33
CA ARG A 446 9.43 -10.47 -19.51
C ARG A 446 10.33 -10.47 -20.74
N ALA A 447 10.92 -9.31 -21.03
CA ALA A 447 11.85 -9.14 -22.13
C ALA A 447 13.12 -9.98 -21.97
N HIS A 448 13.64 -10.00 -20.76
CA HIS A 448 14.85 -10.72 -20.40
C HIS A 448 14.67 -12.23 -20.58
N VAL A 449 13.57 -12.79 -20.05
CA VAL A 449 13.21 -14.20 -20.23
C VAL A 449 13.04 -14.53 -21.71
N ASP A 450 12.31 -13.72 -22.49
CA ASP A 450 12.11 -13.96 -23.93
C ASP A 450 13.45 -14.04 -24.69
N LEU A 451 14.39 -13.12 -24.43
CA LEU A 451 15.69 -13.12 -25.10
C LEU A 451 16.53 -14.35 -24.69
N LEU A 452 16.62 -14.65 -23.39
CA LEU A 452 17.36 -15.83 -22.92
C LEU A 452 16.81 -17.13 -23.52
N MET A 453 15.48 -17.25 -23.61
CA MET A 453 14.84 -18.39 -24.24
C MET A 453 15.15 -18.48 -25.74
N SER A 454 15.20 -17.35 -26.46
CA SER A 454 15.61 -17.33 -27.88
C SER A 454 17.07 -17.76 -28.10
N LEU A 455 17.92 -17.57 -27.09
CA LEU A 455 19.33 -17.99 -27.09
C LEU A 455 19.54 -19.42 -26.56
N GLY A 456 18.47 -20.11 -26.13
CA GLY A 456 18.56 -21.46 -25.55
C GLY A 456 19.09 -21.50 -24.11
N ARG A 457 19.17 -20.37 -23.41
CA ARG A 457 19.71 -20.24 -22.04
C ARG A 457 18.62 -20.46 -20.97
N VAL A 458 18.08 -21.67 -20.93
CA VAL A 458 16.86 -22.01 -20.13
C VAL A 458 17.05 -21.80 -18.63
N ASP A 459 18.18 -22.24 -18.06
CA ASP A 459 18.42 -22.14 -16.61
C ASP A 459 18.53 -20.69 -16.14
N GLU A 460 19.13 -19.82 -16.96
CA GLU A 460 19.23 -18.40 -16.67
C GLU A 460 17.87 -17.70 -16.78
N ALA A 461 17.06 -18.09 -17.78
CA ALA A 461 15.70 -17.57 -17.91
C ALA A 461 14.83 -17.98 -16.71
N LEU A 462 14.97 -19.22 -16.23
CA LEU A 462 14.33 -19.69 -15.01
C LEU A 462 14.80 -18.90 -13.77
N ALA A 463 16.09 -18.60 -13.66
CA ALA A 463 16.63 -17.81 -12.56
C ALA A 463 16.03 -16.38 -12.54
N VAL A 464 15.92 -15.72 -13.69
CA VAL A 464 15.25 -14.41 -13.83
C VAL A 464 13.77 -14.51 -13.44
N ALA A 465 13.06 -15.52 -13.94
CA ALA A 465 11.65 -15.74 -13.63
C ALA A 465 11.43 -15.92 -12.11
N ARG A 466 12.25 -16.74 -11.44
CA ARG A 466 12.17 -16.94 -9.99
C ARG A 466 12.54 -15.67 -9.22
N ARG A 467 13.62 -14.99 -9.60
CA ARG A 467 14.05 -13.74 -8.95
C ARG A 467 12.94 -12.69 -9.00
N SER A 468 12.27 -12.53 -10.14
CA SER A 468 11.11 -11.63 -10.28
C SER A 468 9.99 -11.93 -9.28
N ARG A 469 9.75 -13.20 -8.94
CA ARG A 469 8.74 -13.61 -7.93
C ARG A 469 9.13 -13.20 -6.52
N THR A 470 10.39 -13.43 -6.15
CA THR A 470 10.87 -13.31 -4.77
C THR A 470 11.01 -11.88 -4.27
N ARG A 471 11.14 -10.91 -5.19
CA ARG A 471 11.27 -9.48 -4.86
C ARG A 471 10.12 -8.98 -4.02
N GLU A 472 8.89 -9.27 -4.43
CA GLU A 472 7.71 -8.67 -3.81
C GLU A 472 7.53 -9.13 -2.36
N LEU A 473 7.88 -10.38 -2.08
CA LEU A 473 7.87 -10.93 -0.73
C LEU A 473 9.03 -10.40 0.13
N THR A 474 10.14 -9.94 -0.48
CA THR A 474 11.26 -9.27 0.23
C THR A 474 10.81 -7.94 0.83
N MET A 475 10.05 -7.13 0.09
CA MET A 475 9.46 -5.89 0.62
C MET A 475 8.58 -6.17 1.84
N LEU A 476 7.82 -7.28 1.81
CA LEU A 476 6.95 -7.67 2.91
C LEU A 476 7.71 -8.06 4.19
N ARG A 477 8.85 -8.74 4.05
CA ARG A 477 9.74 -9.05 5.18
C ARG A 477 10.29 -7.78 5.83
N GLN A 478 10.61 -6.76 5.03
CA GLN A 478 11.10 -5.48 5.54
C GLN A 478 10.02 -4.66 6.26
N LEU A 479 8.81 -4.60 5.71
CA LEU A 479 7.71 -3.90 6.37
C LEU A 479 7.34 -4.55 7.72
N ARG A 480 7.49 -5.87 7.87
CA ARG A 480 7.38 -6.58 9.17
C ARG A 480 8.46 -6.11 10.14
N ALA A 481 9.71 -6.13 9.69
CA ALA A 481 10.86 -5.70 10.48
C ALA A 481 10.68 -4.28 11.05
N LEU A 482 10.20 -3.33 10.23
CA LEU A 482 9.90 -1.98 10.68
C LEU A 482 8.76 -1.90 11.70
N ALA A 483 7.69 -2.68 11.51
CA ALA A 483 6.54 -2.68 12.41
C ALA A 483 6.87 -3.22 13.81
N ALA A 484 7.94 -4.01 13.93
CA ALA A 484 8.41 -4.58 15.19
C ALA A 484 9.40 -3.69 15.96
N LEU A 485 9.74 -2.49 15.45
CA LEU A 485 10.69 -1.60 16.11
C LEU A 485 10.12 -1.04 17.42
N GLY A 486 10.86 -1.16 18.51
CA GLY A 486 10.57 -0.44 19.76
C GLY A 486 10.83 1.07 19.63
N PRO A 487 10.34 1.91 20.57
CA PRO A 487 10.37 3.37 20.45
C PRO A 487 11.76 3.98 20.18
N GLU A 488 12.80 3.50 20.86
CA GLU A 488 14.18 4.00 20.67
C GLU A 488 14.77 3.60 19.32
N ALA A 489 14.55 2.35 18.89
CA ALA A 489 14.98 1.88 17.58
C ALA A 489 14.22 2.60 16.45
N ARG A 490 12.94 2.90 16.69
CA ARG A 490 12.10 3.67 15.80
C ARG A 490 12.57 5.12 15.66
N ALA A 491 12.90 5.80 16.76
CA ALA A 491 13.45 7.16 16.71
C ALA A 491 14.79 7.22 15.94
N ARG A 492 15.68 6.23 16.14
CA ARG A 492 16.93 6.10 15.37
C ARG A 492 16.68 5.85 13.89
N TRP A 493 15.69 5.00 13.56
CA TRP A 493 15.23 4.76 12.20
C TRP A 493 14.74 6.05 11.53
N GLU A 494 13.84 6.78 12.18
CA GLU A 494 13.29 8.04 11.68
C GLU A 494 14.37 9.11 11.49
N ALA A 495 15.35 9.17 12.39
CA ALA A 495 16.51 10.05 12.25
C ALA A 495 17.37 9.69 11.03
N ALA A 496 17.58 8.39 10.77
CA ALA A 496 18.31 7.94 9.59
C ALA A 496 17.55 8.22 8.29
N VAL A 497 16.22 8.03 8.27
CA VAL A 497 15.36 8.40 7.14
C VAL A 497 15.38 9.90 6.89
N ALA A 498 15.28 10.70 7.95
CA ALA A 498 15.37 12.16 7.86
C ALA A 498 16.72 12.59 7.29
N ALA A 499 17.82 12.02 7.79
CA ALA A 499 19.17 12.29 7.30
C ALA A 499 19.34 11.88 5.83
N TRP A 500 18.85 10.70 5.44
CA TRP A 500 18.85 10.24 4.05
C TRP A 500 18.10 11.21 3.14
N ARG A 501 16.86 11.56 3.47
CA ARG A 501 16.03 12.45 2.65
C ARG A 501 16.56 13.89 2.64
N ALA A 502 17.12 14.38 3.74
CA ALA A 502 17.76 15.69 3.80
C ALA A 502 19.01 15.73 2.93
N GLY A 503 19.85 14.70 3.05
CA GLY A 503 21.01 14.50 2.17
C GLY A 503 20.58 14.42 0.71
N ARG A 504 19.51 13.70 0.39
CA ARG A 504 18.98 13.62 -0.98
C ARG A 504 18.57 14.98 -1.52
N ARG A 505 17.78 15.75 -0.78
CA ARG A 505 17.42 17.11 -1.22
C ARG A 505 18.61 18.05 -1.34
N ALA A 506 19.64 17.89 -0.50
CA ALA A 506 20.87 18.65 -0.63
C ALA A 506 21.62 18.26 -1.92
N LEU A 507 21.63 16.97 -2.29
CA LEU A 507 22.18 16.51 -3.56
C LEU A 507 21.39 17.05 -4.75
N ASP A 508 20.06 17.03 -4.68
CA ASP A 508 19.18 17.54 -5.74
C ASP A 508 19.36 19.06 -5.91
N ALA A 509 19.34 19.83 -4.82
CA ALA A 509 19.59 21.27 -4.83
C ALA A 509 21.00 21.61 -5.32
N ALA A 510 22.00 20.80 -4.96
CA ALA A 510 23.35 20.96 -5.50
C ALA A 510 23.41 20.66 -7.00
N ALA A 511 22.54 19.77 -7.52
CA ALA A 511 22.46 19.43 -8.93
C ALA A 511 21.72 20.49 -9.78
N GLU A 512 20.86 21.32 -9.19
CA GLU A 512 20.11 22.36 -9.91
C GLU A 512 21.01 23.38 -10.63
N ASP A 513 22.21 23.64 -10.09
CA ASP A 513 23.15 24.61 -10.63
C ASP A 513 24.26 23.99 -11.50
N ASP A 514 24.27 22.67 -11.65
CA ASP A 514 25.35 21.96 -12.34
C ASP A 514 25.48 22.34 -13.80
N TRP A 515 24.38 22.70 -14.46
CA TRP A 515 24.41 23.17 -15.84
C TRP A 515 25.32 24.40 -16.04
N LYS A 516 25.62 25.14 -14.96
CA LYS A 516 26.55 26.29 -14.95
C LYS A 516 28.02 25.87 -14.91
N LEU A 517 28.33 24.62 -14.59
CA LEU A 517 29.70 24.10 -14.52
C LEU A 517 30.20 23.69 -15.91
N ALA A 518 31.52 23.83 -16.13
CA ALA A 518 32.17 23.25 -17.30
C ALA A 518 32.04 21.71 -17.30
N ALA A 519 32.18 21.06 -18.46
CA ALA A 519 31.96 19.61 -18.61
C ALA A 519 32.74 18.75 -17.60
N ASP A 520 34.03 19.03 -17.40
CA ASP A 520 34.87 18.32 -16.41
C ASP A 520 34.40 18.59 -14.97
N GLY A 521 33.92 19.80 -14.69
CA GLY A 521 33.35 20.19 -13.40
C GLY A 521 32.03 19.50 -13.11
N ARG A 522 31.16 19.32 -14.12
CA ARG A 522 29.91 18.55 -14.00
C ARG A 522 30.18 17.08 -13.72
N ALA A 523 31.12 16.47 -14.44
CA ALA A 523 31.49 15.07 -14.22
C ALA A 523 32.06 14.85 -12.81
N ALA A 524 32.90 15.75 -12.32
CA ALA A 524 33.42 15.68 -10.95
C ALA A 524 32.33 15.89 -9.89
N ALA A 525 31.43 16.87 -10.08
CA ALA A 525 30.30 17.12 -9.18
C ALA A 525 29.35 15.91 -9.13
N ALA A 526 29.02 15.32 -10.27
CA ALA A 526 28.20 14.12 -10.36
C ALA A 526 28.85 12.92 -9.67
N LEU A 527 30.17 12.71 -9.82
CA LEU A 527 30.89 11.62 -9.15
C LEU A 527 30.86 11.81 -7.63
N ALA A 528 31.14 13.02 -7.15
CA ALA A 528 31.10 13.36 -5.73
C ALA A 528 29.70 13.17 -5.13
N ARG A 529 28.64 13.60 -5.84
CA ARG A 529 27.25 13.36 -5.44
C ARG A 529 26.91 11.87 -5.43
N ALA A 530 27.38 11.10 -6.40
CA ALA A 530 27.15 9.66 -6.42
C ALA A 530 27.87 8.94 -5.27
N ASP A 531 29.05 9.41 -4.86
CA ASP A 531 29.74 8.91 -3.66
C ASP A 531 28.98 9.27 -2.37
N GLU A 532 28.51 10.51 -2.27
CA GLU A 532 27.70 10.99 -1.13
C GLU A 532 26.37 10.24 -1.06
N GLU A 533 25.67 10.03 -2.17
CA GLU A 533 24.46 9.21 -2.26
C GLU A 533 24.74 7.77 -1.81
N ARG A 534 25.83 7.16 -2.28
CA ARG A 534 26.24 5.82 -1.80
C ARG A 534 26.49 5.82 -0.30
N ALA A 535 27.09 6.87 0.25
CA ALA A 535 27.36 6.99 1.69
C ALA A 535 26.06 7.15 2.50
N LEU A 536 25.19 8.07 2.10
CA LEU A 536 23.86 8.27 2.68
C LEU A 536 23.05 6.97 2.60
N ARG A 537 23.16 6.23 1.49
CA ARG A 537 22.40 5.00 1.28
C ARG A 537 22.91 3.89 2.19
N ARG A 538 24.23 3.74 2.32
CA ARG A 538 24.83 2.82 3.30
C ARG A 538 24.39 3.16 4.72
N ALA A 539 24.37 4.44 5.09
CA ALA A 539 23.90 4.86 6.42
C ALA A 539 22.41 4.52 6.65
N LEU A 540 21.57 4.68 5.62
CA LEU A 540 20.18 4.24 5.67
C LEU A 540 20.06 2.72 5.75
N ASP A 541 20.83 1.98 4.95
CA ASP A 541 20.85 0.52 4.93
C ASP A 541 21.35 -0.05 6.28
N ASP A 542 22.31 0.61 6.94
CA ASP A 542 22.77 0.28 8.28
C ASP A 542 21.68 0.53 9.34
N ALA A 543 20.91 1.62 9.19
CA ALA A 543 19.75 1.87 10.03
C ALA A 543 18.60 0.88 9.77
N LEU A 544 18.40 0.45 8.51
CA LEU A 544 17.48 -0.62 8.12
C LEU A 544 17.92 -1.97 8.69
N ALA A 545 19.23 -2.25 8.73
CA ALA A 545 19.80 -3.45 9.30
C ALA A 545 19.53 -3.57 10.82
N MET A 546 19.21 -2.47 11.51
CA MET A 546 18.74 -2.54 12.90
C MET A 546 17.38 -3.24 13.04
N ALA A 547 16.61 -3.34 11.95
CA ALA A 547 15.34 -4.06 11.89
C ALA A 547 15.51 -5.56 11.53
N ALA A 548 16.75 -6.09 11.59
CA ALA A 548 17.22 -7.41 11.15
C ALA A 548 17.35 -7.51 9.61
N PRO A 549 18.59 -7.46 9.06
CA PRO A 549 18.78 -7.70 7.64
C PRO A 549 18.76 -9.20 7.42
N GLU A 550 17.76 -9.69 6.70
CA GLU A 550 18.00 -10.93 5.99
C GLU A 550 18.69 -10.62 4.66
N PRO A 551 19.79 -11.32 4.33
CA PRO A 551 20.39 -11.19 3.02
C PRO A 551 19.34 -11.52 1.95
N ALA A 552 19.53 -10.98 0.74
CA ALA A 552 18.68 -11.32 -0.40
C ALA A 552 18.56 -12.86 -0.47
N PRO A 553 17.33 -13.40 -0.48
CA PRO A 553 17.14 -14.84 -0.39
C PRO A 553 17.87 -15.50 -1.55
N GLN A 554 18.82 -16.39 -1.24
CA GLN A 554 19.35 -17.28 -2.27
C GLN A 554 18.21 -18.18 -2.72
N LEU A 555 18.01 -18.29 -4.04
CA LEU A 555 17.03 -19.20 -4.60
C LEU A 555 17.28 -20.61 -4.06
N THR A 556 16.30 -21.18 -3.37
CA THR A 556 16.37 -22.53 -2.83
C THR A 556 16.33 -23.57 -3.96
N ALA A 557 16.76 -24.80 -3.67
CA ALA A 557 16.51 -25.93 -4.57
C ALA A 557 14.99 -26.08 -4.73
N LEU A 558 14.52 -25.97 -5.98
CA LEU A 558 13.08 -25.93 -6.28
C LEU A 558 12.40 -27.30 -6.14
N VAL A 559 13.16 -28.37 -6.32
CA VAL A 559 12.68 -29.76 -6.35
C VAL A 559 13.55 -30.64 -5.48
N GLY A 560 12.91 -31.56 -4.74
CA GLY A 560 13.58 -32.72 -4.13
C GLY A 560 13.52 -33.96 -5.03
N SER A 561 14.04 -35.08 -4.53
CA SER A 561 14.05 -36.36 -5.25
C SER A 561 12.67 -36.83 -5.67
N GLY A 562 12.46 -36.94 -6.98
CA GLY A 562 11.21 -37.38 -7.59
C GLY A 562 10.11 -36.30 -7.65
N GLU A 563 10.43 -35.04 -7.39
CA GLU A 563 9.50 -33.92 -7.58
C GLU A 563 9.65 -33.29 -8.97
N LEU A 564 8.54 -32.78 -9.50
CA LEU A 564 8.49 -31.91 -10.67
C LEU A 564 7.99 -30.53 -10.20
N ALA A 565 8.68 -29.47 -10.58
CA ALA A 565 8.16 -28.11 -10.41
C ALA A 565 7.74 -27.52 -11.76
N LEU A 566 6.54 -26.95 -11.81
CA LEU A 566 6.07 -26.11 -12.91
C LEU A 566 6.12 -24.64 -12.48
N VAL A 567 7.01 -23.87 -13.11
CA VAL A 567 7.11 -22.41 -12.92
C VAL A 567 6.53 -21.75 -14.15
N THR A 568 5.55 -20.87 -13.97
CA THR A 568 4.99 -20.09 -15.09
C THR A 568 5.51 -18.67 -15.03
N HIS A 569 5.78 -18.03 -16.16
CA HIS A 569 6.21 -16.63 -16.18
C HIS A 569 5.69 -15.94 -17.44
N PRO A 570 5.09 -14.74 -17.36
CA PRO A 570 4.65 -14.03 -18.55
C PRO A 570 5.86 -13.68 -19.43
N GLY A 571 5.74 -13.86 -20.75
CA GLY A 571 6.64 -13.26 -21.74
C GLY A 571 6.08 -11.92 -22.24
N ARG A 572 6.70 -11.31 -23.25
CA ARG A 572 6.08 -10.17 -23.96
C ARG A 572 4.82 -10.58 -24.72
N ARG A 573 4.77 -11.83 -25.21
CA ARG A 573 3.68 -12.36 -26.06
C ARG A 573 3.28 -13.77 -25.68
N GLY A 574 2.76 -13.96 -24.48
CA GLY A 574 2.31 -15.27 -24.01
C GLY A 574 2.87 -15.59 -22.63
N THR A 575 2.94 -16.88 -22.32
CA THR A 575 3.42 -17.39 -21.03
C THR A 575 4.45 -18.47 -21.25
N TRP A 576 5.61 -18.35 -20.63
CA TRP A 576 6.57 -19.44 -20.50
C TRP A 576 6.17 -20.36 -19.37
N VAL A 577 6.27 -21.67 -19.60
CA VAL A 577 6.12 -22.70 -18.56
C VAL A 577 7.41 -23.49 -18.50
N PHE A 578 8.07 -23.47 -17.36
CA PHE A 578 9.28 -24.21 -17.06
C PHE A 578 8.94 -25.46 -16.25
N ALA A 579 9.34 -26.63 -16.73
CA ALA A 579 9.40 -27.87 -15.97
C ALA A 579 10.81 -28.06 -15.43
N VAL A 580 10.92 -28.22 -14.12
CA VAL A 580 12.18 -28.37 -13.41
C VAL A 580 12.18 -29.72 -12.70
N THR A 581 13.25 -30.48 -12.91
CA THR A 581 13.51 -31.77 -12.28
C THR A 581 14.96 -31.79 -11.76
N GLU A 582 15.37 -32.85 -11.06
CA GLU A 582 16.78 -33.02 -10.68
C GLU A 582 17.73 -33.08 -11.88
N ALA A 583 17.23 -33.47 -13.06
CA ALA A 583 18.02 -33.56 -14.29
C ALA A 583 18.21 -32.20 -15.00
N GLY A 584 17.49 -31.16 -14.58
CA GLY A 584 17.55 -29.82 -15.19
C GLY A 584 16.18 -29.24 -15.51
N ALA A 585 16.18 -28.09 -16.20
CA ALA A 585 14.98 -27.37 -16.61
C ALA A 585 14.72 -27.46 -18.12
N ARG A 586 13.44 -27.55 -18.48
CA ARG A 586 12.94 -27.41 -19.85
C ARG A 586 11.78 -26.43 -19.85
N ALA A 587 11.60 -25.66 -20.92
CA ALA A 587 10.45 -24.76 -21.02
C ALA A 587 9.72 -24.85 -22.35
N VAL A 588 8.44 -24.45 -22.33
CA VAL A 588 7.61 -24.26 -23.51
C VAL A 588 6.95 -22.88 -23.47
N HIS A 589 6.75 -22.31 -24.66
CA HIS A 589 6.04 -21.04 -24.81
C HIS A 589 4.58 -21.31 -25.16
N LEU A 590 3.68 -20.81 -24.32
CA LEU A 590 2.25 -20.81 -24.56
C LEU A 590 1.85 -19.43 -25.09
N GLY A 591 1.01 -19.39 -26.13
CA GLY A 591 0.42 -18.15 -26.62
C GLY A 591 -0.63 -17.59 -25.65
N ALA A 592 -1.78 -17.18 -26.19
CA ALA A 592 -2.92 -16.82 -25.35
C ALA A 592 -3.38 -18.04 -24.53
N LEU A 593 -3.56 -17.84 -23.22
CA LEU A 593 -4.05 -18.90 -22.33
C LEU A 593 -5.52 -19.22 -22.67
N PRO A 594 -5.88 -20.50 -22.90
CA PRO A 594 -7.26 -20.89 -23.14
C PRO A 594 -8.13 -20.61 -21.90
N SER A 595 -9.38 -20.18 -22.12
CA SER A 595 -10.38 -20.03 -21.05
C SER A 595 -11.05 -21.36 -20.68
N GLU A 596 -11.12 -22.31 -21.63
CA GLU A 596 -11.73 -23.63 -21.43
C GLU A 596 -10.81 -24.53 -20.59
N PRO A 597 -11.28 -25.11 -19.46
CA PRO A 597 -10.43 -25.87 -18.53
C PRO A 597 -9.68 -27.05 -19.18
N GLY A 598 -10.33 -27.78 -20.08
CA GLY A 598 -9.71 -28.92 -20.78
C GLY A 598 -8.60 -28.48 -21.74
N ALA A 599 -8.81 -27.37 -22.45
CA ALA A 599 -7.80 -26.81 -23.34
C ALA A 599 -6.63 -26.21 -22.55
N LEU A 600 -6.92 -25.56 -21.41
CA LEU A 600 -5.92 -25.03 -20.50
C LEU A 600 -5.07 -26.17 -19.91
N ALA A 601 -5.70 -27.26 -19.46
CA ALA A 601 -4.99 -28.44 -18.95
C ALA A 601 -4.08 -29.07 -20.02
N ALA A 602 -4.59 -29.23 -21.24
CA ALA A 602 -3.78 -29.73 -22.36
C ALA A 602 -2.57 -28.82 -22.63
N ALA A 603 -2.76 -27.48 -22.61
CA ALA A 603 -1.67 -26.54 -22.82
C ALA A 603 -0.62 -26.56 -21.69
N LEU A 604 -1.04 -26.73 -20.44
CA LEU A 604 -0.16 -26.69 -19.26
C LEU A 604 0.52 -28.03 -18.94
N LEU A 605 -0.14 -29.16 -19.19
CA LEU A 605 0.30 -30.48 -18.72
C LEU A 605 0.84 -31.37 -19.85
N GLU A 606 0.18 -31.40 -21.01
CA GLU A 606 0.58 -32.29 -22.11
C GLU A 606 2.04 -32.11 -22.57
N PRO A 607 2.57 -30.87 -22.66
CA PRO A 607 3.96 -30.69 -23.05
C PRO A 607 4.96 -31.36 -22.11
N PHE A 608 4.57 -31.67 -20.87
CA PHE A 608 5.41 -32.25 -19.80
C PHE A 608 4.95 -33.64 -19.37
N ARG A 609 4.26 -34.37 -20.26
CA ARG A 609 3.72 -35.71 -19.97
C ARG A 609 4.75 -36.67 -19.40
N ALA A 610 5.95 -36.73 -19.98
CA ALA A 610 6.98 -37.67 -19.56
C ALA A 610 7.43 -37.40 -18.11
N GLU A 611 7.63 -36.13 -17.77
CA GLU A 611 8.00 -35.68 -16.44
C GLU A 611 6.87 -35.93 -15.42
N LEU A 612 5.62 -35.61 -15.80
CA LEU A 612 4.44 -35.83 -14.96
C LEU A 612 4.18 -37.32 -14.65
N GLN A 613 4.50 -38.22 -15.59
CA GLN A 613 4.29 -39.66 -15.39
C GLN A 613 5.24 -40.31 -14.38
N VAL A 614 6.43 -39.73 -14.19
CA VAL A 614 7.44 -40.25 -13.24
C VAL A 614 7.50 -39.46 -11.93
N ALA A 615 6.93 -38.25 -11.91
CA ALA A 615 6.87 -37.42 -10.73
C ALA A 615 6.04 -38.08 -9.61
N ARG A 616 6.48 -37.90 -8.37
CA ARG A 616 5.74 -38.29 -7.16
C ARG A 616 4.92 -37.14 -6.59
N ARG A 617 5.29 -35.91 -6.91
CA ARG A 617 4.60 -34.68 -6.49
C ARG A 617 4.82 -33.60 -7.54
N LEU A 618 3.78 -32.80 -7.78
CA LEU A 618 3.86 -31.58 -8.57
C LEU A 618 3.91 -30.36 -7.65
N ARG A 619 4.95 -29.55 -7.79
CA ARG A 619 5.08 -28.23 -7.17
C ARG A 619 4.74 -27.15 -8.19
N VAL A 620 3.83 -26.25 -7.85
CA VAL A 620 3.36 -25.19 -8.76
C VAL A 620 3.81 -23.83 -8.26
N LEU A 621 4.46 -23.08 -9.15
CA LEU A 621 4.83 -21.68 -8.97
C LEU A 621 4.17 -20.85 -10.08
N ALA A 622 2.92 -20.51 -9.86
CA ALA A 622 2.12 -19.82 -10.87
C ALA A 622 2.26 -18.28 -10.80
N PHE A 623 2.26 -17.62 -11.96
CA PHE A 623 2.26 -16.18 -12.12
C PHE A 623 0.94 -15.65 -12.71
N GLY A 624 0.60 -14.41 -12.33
CA GLY A 624 -0.54 -13.68 -12.89
C GLY A 624 -1.85 -14.49 -12.79
N PRO A 625 -2.65 -14.56 -13.88
CA PRO A 625 -3.93 -15.28 -13.88
C PRO A 625 -3.82 -16.77 -13.53
N LEU A 626 -2.67 -17.39 -13.76
CA LEU A 626 -2.48 -18.82 -13.47
C LEU A 626 -2.43 -19.11 -11.96
N ARG A 627 -2.31 -18.10 -11.09
CA ARG A 627 -2.43 -18.28 -9.63
C ARG A 627 -3.83 -18.69 -9.19
N GLU A 628 -4.85 -18.33 -9.95
CA GLU A 628 -6.24 -18.71 -9.65
C GLU A 628 -6.58 -20.12 -10.14
N VAL A 629 -5.74 -20.71 -11.01
CA VAL A 629 -5.99 -22.04 -11.56
C VAL A 629 -5.74 -23.10 -10.50
N ASP A 630 -6.75 -23.94 -10.28
CA ASP A 630 -6.63 -25.15 -9.47
C ASP A 630 -5.97 -26.27 -10.26
N PHE A 631 -4.63 -26.31 -10.26
CA PHE A 631 -3.86 -27.36 -10.93
C PHE A 631 -4.28 -28.77 -10.51
N GLN A 632 -4.69 -28.95 -9.25
CA GLN A 632 -5.22 -30.21 -8.73
C GLN A 632 -6.48 -30.71 -9.46
N SER A 633 -7.30 -29.81 -10.02
CA SER A 633 -8.54 -30.15 -10.71
C SER A 633 -8.41 -30.22 -12.23
N LEU A 634 -7.25 -29.83 -12.79
CA LEU A 634 -7.01 -29.90 -14.23
C LEU A 634 -7.17 -31.34 -14.76
N PRO A 635 -7.90 -31.55 -15.86
CA PRO A 635 -8.02 -32.86 -16.49
C PRO A 635 -6.67 -33.48 -16.88
N TRP A 636 -6.44 -34.71 -16.43
CA TRP A 636 -5.24 -35.51 -16.67
C TRP A 636 -5.58 -37.00 -16.73
N GLU A 637 -5.24 -37.67 -17.84
CA GLU A 637 -5.41 -39.13 -18.04
C GLU A 637 -6.78 -39.69 -17.61
N GLY A 638 -7.86 -38.98 -17.96
CA GLY A 638 -9.24 -39.42 -17.70
C GLY A 638 -9.81 -39.08 -16.32
N GLY A 639 -9.07 -38.33 -15.49
CA GLY A 639 -9.54 -37.81 -14.20
C GLY A 639 -8.91 -36.45 -13.86
N PRO A 640 -9.09 -35.92 -12.64
CA PRO A 640 -8.35 -34.74 -12.18
C PRO A 640 -6.89 -35.10 -11.86
N LEU A 641 -5.96 -34.15 -12.05
CA LEU A 641 -4.53 -34.34 -11.80
C LEU A 641 -4.21 -34.90 -10.41
N ALA A 642 -4.88 -34.40 -9.37
CA ALA A 642 -4.67 -34.86 -7.99
C ALA A 642 -5.06 -36.32 -7.73
N ALA A 643 -5.80 -36.97 -8.64
CA ALA A 643 -6.07 -38.41 -8.53
C ALA A 643 -4.84 -39.28 -8.80
N ARG A 644 -3.80 -38.73 -9.46
CA ARG A 644 -2.56 -39.44 -9.79
C ARG A 644 -1.34 -38.82 -9.10
N LEU A 645 -1.34 -37.49 -8.97
CA LEU A 645 -0.16 -36.73 -8.56
C LEU A 645 -0.54 -35.66 -7.53
N PRO A 646 -0.10 -35.78 -6.27
CA PRO A 646 -0.30 -34.73 -5.27
C PRO A 646 0.25 -33.39 -5.75
N VAL A 647 -0.52 -32.33 -5.59
CA VAL A 647 -0.18 -30.96 -6.03
C VAL A 647 0.05 -30.06 -4.82
N VAL A 648 1.15 -29.31 -4.84
CA VAL A 648 1.49 -28.31 -3.81
C VAL A 648 1.80 -26.96 -4.46
N TYR A 649 1.47 -25.87 -3.78
CA TYR A 649 1.69 -24.51 -4.25
C TYR A 649 2.80 -23.86 -3.44
N ALA A 650 3.89 -23.46 -4.11
CA ALA A 650 5.06 -22.93 -3.43
C ALA A 650 5.10 -21.39 -3.42
N VAL A 651 5.56 -20.85 -2.30
CA VAL A 651 5.85 -19.42 -2.15
C VAL A 651 7.18 -19.05 -2.83
N ASP A 652 8.11 -20.01 -2.94
CA ASP A 652 9.47 -19.87 -3.50
C ASP A 652 10.37 -18.99 -2.63
N LEU A 653 10.21 -19.08 -1.30
CA LEU A 653 11.03 -18.35 -0.35
C LEU A 653 11.58 -19.25 0.76
N PRO A 654 12.80 -18.95 1.25
CA PRO A 654 13.23 -19.50 2.51
C PRO A 654 12.35 -18.93 3.66
N PRO A 655 12.10 -19.73 4.71
CA PRO A 655 11.55 -19.24 5.97
C PRO A 655 12.32 -18.02 6.50
N LEU A 656 11.69 -17.23 7.36
CA LEU A 656 12.40 -16.20 8.11
C LEU A 656 13.54 -16.81 8.96
N ALA A 657 14.70 -16.16 8.97
CA ALA A 657 15.87 -16.57 9.71
C ALA A 657 15.54 -16.62 11.21
N GLY A 658 15.81 -17.76 11.84
CA GLY A 658 15.44 -18.01 13.24
C GLY A 658 13.99 -18.46 13.45
N SER A 659 13.16 -18.48 12.41
CA SER A 659 11.76 -18.92 12.48
C SER A 659 11.61 -20.42 12.21
N ALA A 660 12.37 -21.25 12.94
CA ALA A 660 12.16 -22.69 12.88
C ALA A 660 10.73 -23.02 13.37
N PRO A 661 9.94 -23.78 12.60
CA PRO A 661 8.59 -24.14 13.00
C PRO A 661 8.62 -24.99 14.26
N ASN A 662 7.55 -24.89 15.05
CA ASN A 662 7.35 -25.81 16.16
C ASN A 662 6.81 -27.14 15.60
N ARG A 663 7.55 -28.23 15.86
CA ARG A 663 7.21 -29.61 15.44
C ARG A 663 6.67 -30.47 16.60
N SER A 664 6.24 -29.84 17.70
CA SER A 664 5.67 -30.57 18.84
C SER A 664 4.44 -31.38 18.44
N SER A 665 4.15 -32.46 19.18
CA SER A 665 2.94 -33.25 18.97
C SER A 665 1.66 -32.48 19.31
N ALA A 666 1.75 -31.46 20.18
CA ALA A 666 0.64 -30.61 20.61
C ALA A 666 -0.14 -30.00 19.43
N ALA A 667 -1.47 -29.99 19.56
CA ALA A 667 -2.39 -29.40 18.62
C ALA A 667 -3.19 -28.28 19.30
N LEU A 668 -3.34 -27.15 18.61
CA LEU A 668 -4.25 -26.07 18.97
C LEU A 668 -5.43 -26.09 18.00
N VAL A 669 -6.64 -26.06 18.54
CA VAL A 669 -7.88 -25.99 17.76
C VAL A 669 -8.68 -24.76 18.19
N VAL A 670 -9.01 -23.89 17.23
CA VAL A 670 -9.80 -22.66 17.47
C VAL A 670 -11.10 -22.78 16.67
N ALA A 671 -12.25 -22.61 17.34
CA ALA A 671 -13.56 -22.84 16.74
C ALA A 671 -14.59 -21.74 17.06
N ASP A 672 -15.31 -21.32 16.01
CA ASP A 672 -16.46 -20.40 16.05
C ASP A 672 -16.34 -19.28 17.11
N PRO A 673 -15.31 -18.41 17.03
CA PRO A 673 -15.07 -17.40 18.06
C PRO A 673 -16.21 -16.38 18.21
N ALA A 674 -16.98 -16.16 17.14
CA ALA A 674 -18.11 -15.24 17.08
C ALA A 674 -19.45 -15.88 17.49
N ARG A 675 -19.50 -17.20 17.75
CA ARG A 675 -20.70 -17.96 18.11
C ARG A 675 -21.83 -17.86 17.09
N ASN A 676 -21.50 -17.79 15.81
CA ASN A 676 -22.44 -17.63 14.72
C ASN A 676 -22.24 -18.63 13.57
N LEU A 677 -21.36 -19.62 13.74
CA LEU A 677 -21.10 -20.69 12.78
C LEU A 677 -21.30 -22.07 13.43
N ALA A 678 -22.53 -22.58 13.39
CA ALA A 678 -22.85 -23.89 13.95
C ALA A 678 -22.08 -25.04 13.28
N GLY A 679 -21.78 -24.92 11.98
CA GLY A 679 -20.95 -25.88 11.25
C GLY A 679 -19.52 -25.96 11.77
N ALA A 680 -18.90 -24.83 12.11
CA ALA A 680 -17.56 -24.78 12.67
C ALA A 680 -17.44 -25.49 14.03
N GLN A 681 -18.51 -25.48 14.84
CA GLN A 681 -18.56 -26.25 16.10
C GLN A 681 -18.65 -27.77 15.84
N ALA A 682 -19.43 -28.19 14.85
CA ALA A 682 -19.55 -29.59 14.47
C ALA A 682 -18.23 -30.14 13.90
N GLU A 683 -17.59 -29.36 13.01
CA GLU A 683 -16.26 -29.64 12.45
C GLU A 683 -15.22 -29.88 13.54
N VAL A 684 -15.07 -28.94 14.47
CA VAL A 684 -14.07 -29.07 15.55
C VAL A 684 -14.40 -30.23 16.48
N GLY A 685 -15.68 -30.53 16.73
CA GLY A 685 -16.09 -31.71 17.48
C GLY A 685 -15.58 -33.02 16.86
N ALA A 686 -15.64 -33.13 15.52
CA ALA A 686 -15.14 -34.28 14.79
C ALA A 686 -13.60 -34.32 14.74
N VAL A 687 -12.95 -33.17 14.45
CA VAL A 687 -11.48 -33.04 14.44
C VAL A 687 -10.89 -33.42 15.81
N ARG A 688 -11.48 -32.95 16.91
CA ARG A 688 -11.09 -33.32 18.27
C ARG A 688 -11.14 -34.82 18.49
N ALA A 689 -12.24 -35.46 18.10
CA ALA A 689 -12.41 -36.90 18.29
C ALA A 689 -11.35 -37.70 17.51
N LEU A 690 -10.96 -37.25 16.32
CA LEU A 690 -9.91 -37.86 15.51
C LEU A 690 -8.51 -37.59 16.07
N LEU A 691 -8.21 -36.37 16.53
CA LEU A 691 -6.92 -36.03 17.13
C LEU A 691 -6.66 -36.78 18.44
N ALA A 692 -7.70 -36.93 19.27
CA ALA A 692 -7.62 -37.65 20.55
C ALA A 692 -7.27 -39.15 20.39
N GLN A 693 -7.56 -39.74 19.22
CA GLN A 693 -7.20 -41.13 18.91
C GLN A 693 -5.71 -41.30 18.57
N GLY A 694 -5.01 -40.22 18.23
CA GLY A 694 -3.62 -40.24 17.77
C GLY A 694 -2.60 -39.78 18.80
N SER A 695 -2.56 -38.47 19.11
CA SER A 695 -1.41 -37.84 19.79
C SER A 695 -1.75 -37.16 21.12
N GLY A 696 -2.99 -37.34 21.60
CA GLY A 696 -3.53 -36.69 22.81
C GLY A 696 -4.62 -35.67 22.51
N ALA A 697 -5.30 -35.18 23.55
CA ALA A 697 -6.33 -34.17 23.42
C ALA A 697 -5.73 -32.82 22.96
N PRO A 698 -6.33 -32.13 21.96
CA PRO A 698 -5.89 -30.79 21.58
C PRO A 698 -6.19 -29.76 22.67
N VAL A 699 -5.45 -28.66 22.66
CA VAL A 699 -5.86 -27.44 23.36
C VAL A 699 -6.96 -26.79 22.52
N GLU A 700 -8.14 -26.58 23.11
CA GLU A 700 -9.30 -25.99 22.45
C GLU A 700 -9.53 -24.58 22.96
N LEU A 701 -9.72 -23.63 22.04
CA LEU A 701 -10.24 -22.29 22.33
C LEU A 701 -11.53 -22.11 21.51
N THR A 702 -12.67 -22.12 22.19
CA THR A 702 -13.98 -22.08 21.51
C THR A 702 -14.81 -20.86 21.96
N GLY A 703 -15.55 -20.26 21.03
CA GLY A 703 -16.42 -19.12 21.32
C GLY A 703 -15.66 -17.99 22.05
N PRO A 704 -16.10 -17.57 23.26
CA PRO A 704 -15.52 -16.42 23.95
C PRO A 704 -14.08 -16.62 24.43
N GLU A 705 -13.60 -17.86 24.51
CA GLU A 705 -12.23 -18.17 24.95
C GLU A 705 -11.19 -17.91 23.84
N ALA A 706 -11.62 -17.90 22.58
CA ALA A 706 -10.80 -17.66 21.41
C ALA A 706 -10.46 -16.16 21.22
N THR A 707 -9.89 -15.55 22.24
CA THR A 707 -9.39 -14.15 22.21
C THR A 707 -8.05 -14.07 21.48
N LEU A 708 -7.70 -12.88 20.98
CA LEU A 708 -6.40 -12.63 20.34
C LEU A 708 -5.22 -12.99 21.24
N ALA A 709 -5.27 -12.58 22.51
CA ALA A 709 -4.23 -12.87 23.48
C ALA A 709 -4.05 -14.38 23.71
N ALA A 710 -5.15 -15.12 23.91
CA ALA A 710 -5.10 -16.57 24.13
C ALA A 710 -4.53 -17.31 22.90
N VAL A 711 -4.94 -16.91 21.70
CA VAL A 711 -4.45 -17.50 20.44
C VAL A 711 -2.95 -17.20 20.24
N GLN A 712 -2.52 -15.95 20.46
CA GLN A 712 -1.10 -15.56 20.34
C GLN A 712 -0.19 -16.26 21.37
N GLU A 713 -0.70 -16.53 22.57
CA GLU A 713 0.04 -17.26 23.61
C GLU A 713 0.22 -18.75 23.23
N ARG A 714 -0.81 -19.39 22.67
CA ARG A 714 -0.80 -20.84 22.38
C ARG A 714 -0.21 -21.23 21.03
N LEU A 715 -0.30 -20.36 20.02
CA LEU A 715 0.21 -20.64 18.67
C LEU A 715 1.70 -21.07 18.66
N PRO A 716 2.62 -20.39 19.37
CA PRO A 716 4.02 -20.78 19.41
C PRO A 716 4.29 -22.13 20.07
N GLU A 717 3.38 -22.64 20.90
CA GLU A 717 3.49 -23.90 21.64
C GLU A 717 3.02 -25.11 20.83
N ALA A 718 2.19 -24.89 19.80
CA ALA A 718 1.58 -25.95 19.01
C ALA A 718 2.44 -26.34 17.80
N GLY A 719 2.41 -27.63 17.43
CA GLY A 719 3.00 -28.10 16.17
C GLY A 719 1.96 -28.45 15.11
N LEU A 720 0.67 -28.38 15.47
CA LEU A 720 -0.46 -28.36 14.55
C LEU A 720 -1.44 -27.27 15.00
N PHE A 721 -1.88 -26.43 14.08
CA PHE A 721 -2.97 -25.48 14.32
C PHE A 721 -4.12 -25.75 13.37
N HIS A 722 -5.33 -25.86 13.91
CA HIS A 722 -6.57 -25.95 13.15
C HIS A 722 -7.48 -24.79 13.53
N PHE A 723 -7.87 -23.99 12.55
CA PHE A 723 -8.82 -22.89 12.72
C PHE A 723 -10.09 -23.18 11.92
N ALA A 724 -11.23 -23.11 12.58
CA ALA A 724 -12.56 -23.19 11.96
C ALA A 724 -13.38 -21.94 12.31
N GLY A 725 -13.59 -21.06 11.33
CA GLY A 725 -14.29 -19.80 11.56
C GLY A 725 -14.20 -18.80 10.40
N HIS A 726 -14.56 -17.55 10.67
CA HIS A 726 -14.49 -16.49 9.65
C HIS A 726 -13.04 -16.17 9.30
N GLY A 727 -12.75 -16.21 8.01
CA GLY A 727 -11.55 -15.64 7.40
C GLY A 727 -11.96 -14.53 6.45
N TRP A 728 -11.13 -13.50 6.34
CA TRP A 728 -11.30 -12.45 5.35
C TRP A 728 -9.98 -12.21 4.66
N PHE A 729 -10.01 -12.08 3.34
CA PHE A 729 -8.90 -11.58 2.56
C PHE A 729 -9.11 -10.09 2.28
N GLY A 730 -8.14 -9.24 2.61
CA GLY A 730 -8.31 -7.80 2.44
C GLY A 730 -7.05 -6.97 2.66
N GLY A 731 -7.16 -5.68 2.33
CA GLY A 731 -6.12 -4.69 2.56
C GLY A 731 -4.91 -4.77 1.64
N LEU A 732 -3.89 -3.99 1.99
CA LEU A 732 -2.63 -3.83 1.26
C LEU A 732 -1.97 -5.17 0.94
N GLY A 733 -2.08 -5.67 -0.30
CA GLY A 733 -1.44 -6.94 -0.72
C GLY A 733 -1.84 -8.16 0.12
N GLY A 734 -3.03 -8.14 0.73
CA GLY A 734 -3.53 -9.17 1.65
C GLY A 734 -3.17 -8.93 3.13
N TRP A 735 -2.54 -7.82 3.52
CA TRP A 735 -2.08 -7.58 4.90
C TRP A 735 -3.18 -7.36 5.93
N GLU A 736 -4.38 -6.92 5.53
CA GLU A 736 -5.52 -6.83 6.45
C GLU A 736 -6.30 -8.14 6.49
N SER A 737 -5.82 -9.18 5.80
CA SER A 737 -6.38 -10.51 5.95
C SER A 737 -6.25 -10.95 7.39
N ALA A 738 -7.33 -11.53 7.89
CA ALA A 738 -7.41 -11.88 9.30
C ALA A 738 -8.32 -13.08 9.53
N LEU A 739 -8.03 -13.78 10.63
CA LEU A 739 -8.92 -14.75 11.23
C LEU A 739 -9.78 -14.04 12.29
N GLY A 740 -11.08 -14.28 12.26
CA GLY A 740 -12.04 -13.74 13.20
C GLY A 740 -11.92 -14.39 14.57
N LEU A 741 -11.78 -13.57 15.60
CA LEU A 741 -11.65 -13.99 17.00
C LEU A 741 -12.77 -13.43 17.88
N ALA A 742 -12.81 -13.86 19.13
CA ALA A 742 -13.84 -13.48 20.09
C ALA A 742 -13.88 -11.95 20.31
N GLY A 743 -15.08 -11.41 20.56
CA GLY A 743 -15.24 -9.99 20.87
C GLY A 743 -14.92 -9.02 19.72
N GLY A 744 -14.96 -9.50 18.47
CA GLY A 744 -14.62 -8.69 17.29
C GLY A 744 -13.12 -8.48 17.09
N GLN A 745 -12.29 -9.19 17.85
CA GLN A 745 -10.84 -9.21 17.65
C GLN A 745 -10.47 -9.96 16.36
N ARG A 746 -9.25 -9.72 15.87
CA ARG A 746 -8.74 -10.28 14.61
C ARG A 746 -7.29 -10.71 14.79
N LEU A 747 -6.95 -11.92 14.37
CA LEU A 747 -5.55 -12.33 14.18
C LEU A 747 -5.16 -12.01 12.74
N THR A 748 -4.33 -10.99 12.56
CA THR A 748 -3.93 -10.48 11.25
C THR A 748 -2.68 -11.17 10.72
N VAL A 749 -2.40 -11.00 9.42
CA VAL A 749 -1.10 -11.36 8.81
C VAL A 749 0.08 -10.76 9.59
N GLY A 750 -0.06 -9.52 10.07
CA GLY A 750 0.98 -8.86 10.87
C GLY A 750 1.23 -9.55 12.21
N ASP A 751 0.17 -9.99 12.88
CA ASP A 751 0.27 -10.74 14.14
C ASP A 751 0.95 -12.10 13.92
N ILE A 752 0.53 -12.86 12.91
CA ILE A 752 1.09 -14.19 12.57
C ILE A 752 2.58 -14.06 12.30
N LEU A 753 2.94 -13.06 11.51
CA LEU A 753 4.33 -12.77 11.27
C LEU A 753 5.01 -12.46 12.60
N ALA A 754 4.57 -11.48 13.38
CA ALA A 754 5.24 -11.08 14.64
C ALA A 754 5.46 -12.20 15.68
N LEU A 755 4.82 -13.37 15.55
CA LEU A 755 5.06 -14.52 16.41
C LEU A 755 6.54 -14.96 16.38
N PRO A 756 7.09 -15.36 17.55
CA PRO A 756 8.46 -15.86 17.62
C PRO A 756 8.62 -17.21 16.89
N ARG A 757 7.55 -18.02 16.89
CA ARG A 757 7.45 -19.31 16.22
C ARG A 757 6.00 -19.58 15.82
N VAL A 758 5.82 -20.35 14.76
CA VAL A 758 4.51 -20.85 14.30
C VAL A 758 4.50 -22.38 14.23
N PRO A 759 3.32 -23.02 14.21
CA PRO A 759 3.20 -24.46 14.01
C PRO A 759 3.76 -24.92 12.65
N ALA A 760 4.37 -26.11 12.62
CA ALA A 760 4.85 -26.72 11.37
C ALA A 760 3.73 -27.03 10.37
N THR A 761 2.56 -27.42 10.88
CA THR A 761 1.37 -27.71 10.07
C THR A 761 0.21 -26.83 10.50
N VAL A 762 -0.43 -26.16 9.54
CA VAL A 762 -1.58 -25.28 9.77
C VAL A 762 -2.73 -25.69 8.86
N VAL A 763 -3.95 -25.72 9.39
CA VAL A 763 -5.19 -25.97 8.65
C VAL A 763 -6.14 -24.79 8.91
N LEU A 764 -6.44 -24.04 7.86
CA LEU A 764 -7.33 -22.88 7.89
C LEU A 764 -8.64 -23.23 7.20
N SER A 765 -9.62 -23.66 7.99
CA SER A 765 -11.00 -23.88 7.58
C SER A 765 -11.80 -22.59 7.77
N GLY A 766 -11.52 -21.63 6.89
CA GLY A 766 -12.20 -20.34 6.86
C GLY A 766 -12.22 -19.79 5.45
N CYS A 767 -13.29 -19.07 5.11
CA CYS A 767 -13.45 -18.46 3.79
C CYS A 767 -12.20 -17.65 3.40
N GLU A 768 -11.71 -17.87 2.17
CA GLU A 768 -10.64 -17.07 1.55
C GLU A 768 -9.29 -17.04 2.29
N THR A 769 -9.05 -17.95 3.24
CA THR A 769 -7.82 -18.01 4.04
C THR A 769 -6.56 -18.39 3.23
N GLY A 770 -6.75 -19.06 2.09
CA GLY A 770 -5.70 -19.36 1.10
C GLY A 770 -5.80 -18.51 -0.17
N ARG A 771 -6.63 -17.46 -0.17
CA ARG A 771 -6.80 -16.60 -1.34
C ARG A 771 -5.54 -15.74 -1.55
N SER A 772 -5.15 -15.59 -2.80
CA SER A 772 -4.13 -14.63 -3.21
C SER A 772 -4.67 -13.69 -4.31
N ASP A 773 -4.34 -12.39 -4.23
CA ASP A 773 -4.82 -11.34 -5.14
C ASP A 773 -4.29 -11.50 -6.58
N ARG A 774 -5.16 -11.10 -7.50
CA ARG A 774 -5.02 -11.02 -8.95
C ARG A 774 -4.37 -9.71 -9.41
N SER A 775 -4.42 -8.69 -8.56
CA SER A 775 -4.38 -7.27 -8.93
C SER A 775 -3.08 -6.61 -8.49
N GLY A 776 -1.98 -7.03 -9.10
CA GLY A 776 -0.74 -6.29 -9.05
C GLY A 776 0.39 -7.06 -9.73
N PRO A 777 1.51 -6.40 -10.05
CA PRO A 777 2.76 -7.11 -10.33
C PRO A 777 3.15 -8.07 -9.18
N GLY A 778 2.69 -7.78 -7.94
CA GLY A 778 2.90 -8.41 -6.63
C GLY A 778 2.58 -9.90 -6.39
N ALA A 779 3.39 -10.57 -5.57
CA ALA A 779 3.04 -11.72 -4.74
C ALA A 779 2.07 -11.24 -3.65
N SER A 780 0.84 -11.75 -3.70
CA SER A 780 -0.16 -11.51 -2.66
C SER A 780 0.17 -12.33 -1.41
N LEU A 781 0.02 -11.73 -0.23
CA LEU A 781 0.22 -12.37 1.06
C LEU A 781 -1.12 -12.63 1.73
N GLY A 782 -1.72 -13.79 1.45
CA GLY A 782 -2.85 -14.29 2.22
C GLY A 782 -2.41 -14.82 3.58
N LEU A 783 -3.38 -15.29 4.36
CA LEU A 783 -3.10 -15.86 5.68
C LEU A 783 -2.22 -17.12 5.55
N ALA A 784 -2.47 -17.96 4.55
CA ALA A 784 -1.67 -19.16 4.31
C ALA A 784 -0.20 -18.85 4.02
N GLU A 785 0.07 -17.90 3.12
CA GLU A 785 1.44 -17.48 2.81
C GLU A 785 2.13 -16.84 4.03
N SER A 786 1.38 -16.12 4.87
CA SER A 786 1.94 -15.52 6.09
C SER A 786 2.47 -16.55 7.09
N PHE A 787 1.78 -17.69 7.26
CA PHE A 787 2.25 -18.79 8.09
C PHE A 787 3.49 -19.46 7.49
N VAL A 788 3.50 -19.71 6.17
CA VAL A 788 4.68 -20.28 5.48
C VAL A 788 5.90 -19.39 5.66
N ILE A 789 5.77 -18.09 5.45
CA ILE A 789 6.85 -17.12 5.63
C ILE A 789 7.30 -17.06 7.10
N ALA A 790 6.34 -17.14 8.04
CA ALA A 790 6.63 -17.21 9.47
C ALA A 790 7.26 -18.54 9.92
N GLY A 791 7.39 -19.53 9.04
CA GLY A 791 8.14 -20.77 9.28
C GLY A 791 7.34 -22.06 9.09
N ALA A 792 6.03 -22.00 8.86
CA ALA A 792 5.22 -23.21 8.66
C ALA A 792 5.69 -24.01 7.43
N GLU A 793 5.69 -25.33 7.55
CA GLU A 793 6.15 -26.24 6.48
C GLU A 793 4.99 -26.63 5.55
N ALA A 794 3.76 -26.56 6.05
CA ALA A 794 2.55 -26.92 5.33
C ALA A 794 1.35 -26.13 5.85
N VAL A 795 0.64 -25.47 4.95
CA VAL A 795 -0.62 -24.78 5.26
C VAL A 795 -1.72 -25.26 4.31
N VAL A 796 -2.74 -25.92 4.84
CA VAL A 796 -3.95 -26.28 4.10
C VAL A 796 -4.96 -25.17 4.30
N ALA A 797 -5.43 -24.53 3.22
CA ALA A 797 -6.35 -23.40 3.33
C ALA A 797 -7.35 -23.35 2.17
N ALA A 798 -8.54 -22.81 2.45
CA ALA A 798 -9.58 -22.57 1.44
C ALA A 798 -9.30 -21.28 0.67
N THR A 799 -9.22 -21.37 -0.66
CA THR A 799 -8.87 -20.25 -1.55
C THR A 799 -10.03 -19.32 -1.89
N ARG A 800 -11.25 -19.72 -1.56
CA ARG A 800 -12.52 -19.05 -1.86
C ARG A 800 -13.56 -19.43 -0.80
N PRO A 801 -14.72 -18.74 -0.74
CA PRO A 801 -15.77 -19.13 0.19
C PRO A 801 -16.21 -20.58 -0.03
N VAL A 802 -16.32 -21.34 1.06
CA VAL A 802 -16.79 -22.73 1.08
C VAL A 802 -18.02 -22.82 1.98
N ASP A 803 -18.94 -23.74 1.69
CA ASP A 803 -20.06 -24.00 2.60
C ASP A 803 -19.60 -24.81 3.84
N ASP A 804 -20.38 -24.68 4.91
CA ASP A 804 -20.08 -25.33 6.20
C ASP A 804 -19.98 -26.86 6.10
N ALA A 805 -20.78 -27.48 5.21
CA ALA A 805 -20.83 -28.93 5.07
C ALA A 805 -19.57 -29.48 4.41
N LEU A 806 -19.08 -28.81 3.36
CA LEU A 806 -17.83 -29.14 2.68
C LEU A 806 -16.62 -28.88 3.59
N ALA A 807 -16.61 -27.76 4.32
CA ALA A 807 -15.55 -27.45 5.27
C ALA A 807 -15.41 -28.56 6.33
N GLN A 808 -16.53 -28.95 6.96
CA GLN A 808 -16.56 -30.06 7.90
C GLN A 808 -16.08 -31.38 7.27
N ALA A 809 -16.67 -31.78 6.13
CA ALA A 809 -16.34 -33.04 5.50
C ALA A 809 -14.87 -33.12 5.07
N MET A 810 -14.31 -32.02 4.54
CA MET A 810 -12.91 -31.94 4.16
C MET A 810 -11.99 -32.10 5.37
N SER A 811 -12.29 -31.42 6.48
CA SER A 811 -11.52 -31.55 7.72
C SER A 811 -11.58 -32.95 8.28
N GLU A 812 -12.75 -33.58 8.33
CA GLU A 812 -12.90 -34.99 8.75
C GLU A 812 -12.05 -35.92 7.88
N ALA A 813 -12.16 -35.80 6.56
CA ALA A 813 -11.41 -36.61 5.60
C ALA A 813 -9.89 -36.40 5.74
N LEU A 814 -9.44 -35.17 6.03
CA LEU A 814 -8.04 -34.84 6.21
C LEU A 814 -7.43 -35.48 7.47
N TYR A 815 -8.19 -35.58 8.56
CA TYR A 815 -7.72 -36.17 9.83
C TYR A 815 -8.01 -37.67 9.97
N GLN A 816 -8.79 -38.28 9.08
CA GLN A 816 -9.21 -39.68 9.17
C GLN A 816 -8.03 -40.67 9.24
N GLU A 817 -6.91 -40.35 8.59
CA GLU A 817 -5.70 -41.19 8.59
C GLU A 817 -4.75 -40.91 9.76
N GLY A 818 -5.10 -39.95 10.62
CA GLY A 818 -4.37 -39.58 11.81
C GLY A 818 -3.38 -38.44 11.61
N GLN A 819 -3.14 -37.72 12.71
CA GLN A 819 -2.29 -36.52 12.75
C GLN A 819 -0.85 -36.77 12.27
N GLN A 820 -0.30 -37.95 12.54
CA GLN A 820 1.06 -38.31 12.13
C GLN A 820 1.17 -38.41 10.61
N ALA A 821 0.15 -38.96 9.93
CA ALA A 821 0.11 -39.07 8.49
C ALA A 821 0.02 -37.68 7.83
N LEU A 822 -0.85 -36.81 8.37
CA LEU A 822 -0.97 -35.43 7.92
C LEU A 822 0.35 -34.65 8.06
N ARG A 823 1.08 -34.84 9.15
CA ARG A 823 2.39 -34.18 9.36
C ARG A 823 3.50 -34.75 8.48
N ALA A 824 3.48 -36.06 8.23
CA ALA A 824 4.54 -36.73 7.47
C ALA A 824 4.45 -36.44 5.96
N ASP A 825 3.23 -36.43 5.40
CA ASP A 825 3.00 -36.12 3.99
C ASP A 825 1.67 -35.38 3.77
N PRO A 826 1.62 -34.08 4.08
CA PRO A 826 0.40 -33.27 3.95
C PRO A 826 -0.17 -33.26 2.53
N ALA A 827 0.70 -33.35 1.51
CA ALA A 827 0.30 -33.32 0.11
C ALA A 827 -0.54 -34.55 -0.24
N SER A 828 -0.07 -35.73 0.15
CA SER A 828 -0.80 -36.97 -0.10
C SER A 828 -2.04 -37.09 0.79
N ALA A 829 -2.00 -36.58 2.03
CA ALA A 829 -3.17 -36.51 2.90
C ALA A 829 -4.29 -35.66 2.29
N LEU A 830 -3.97 -34.45 1.80
CA LEU A 830 -4.95 -33.59 1.13
C LEU A 830 -5.47 -34.23 -0.17
N ALA A 831 -4.61 -34.83 -0.98
CA ALA A 831 -5.04 -35.50 -2.22
C ALA A 831 -6.02 -36.65 -1.96
N ARG A 832 -5.82 -37.42 -0.89
CA ARG A 832 -6.74 -38.49 -0.46
C ARG A 832 -8.05 -37.93 0.08
N ALA A 833 -8.00 -36.87 0.90
CA ALA A 833 -9.20 -36.18 1.38
C ALA A 833 -10.04 -35.66 0.21
N GLN A 834 -9.41 -34.97 -0.75
CA GLN A 834 -10.07 -34.49 -1.97
C GLN A 834 -10.67 -35.61 -2.81
N ALA A 835 -9.98 -36.75 -2.92
CA ALA A 835 -10.51 -37.92 -3.62
C ALA A 835 -11.73 -38.52 -2.91
N HIS A 836 -11.73 -38.56 -1.57
CA HIS A 836 -12.86 -39.01 -0.77
C HIS A 836 -14.07 -38.08 -0.95
N ILE A 837 -13.88 -36.76 -0.81
CA ILE A 837 -14.97 -35.79 -1.02
C ILE A 837 -15.53 -35.88 -2.44
N ARG A 838 -14.69 -35.99 -3.47
CA ARG A 838 -15.16 -36.12 -4.85
C ARG A 838 -15.98 -37.41 -5.07
N ALA A 839 -15.68 -38.48 -4.35
CA ALA A 839 -16.41 -39.74 -4.46
C ALA A 839 -17.79 -39.67 -3.76
N GLU A 840 -17.83 -39.09 -2.57
CA GLU A 840 -19.05 -38.99 -1.75
C GLU A 840 -19.96 -37.82 -2.15
N GLN A 841 -19.37 -36.72 -2.63
CA GLN A 841 -20.05 -35.46 -2.98
C GLN A 841 -19.53 -34.92 -4.33
N PRO A 842 -19.96 -35.48 -5.47
CA PRO A 842 -19.43 -35.10 -6.80
C PRO A 842 -19.64 -33.63 -7.19
N ASP A 843 -20.70 -33.00 -6.67
CA ASP A 843 -21.05 -31.60 -6.94
C ASP A 843 -20.33 -30.60 -6.00
N ALA A 844 -19.63 -31.10 -4.97
CA ALA A 844 -18.93 -30.25 -4.02
C ALA A 844 -17.66 -29.64 -4.62
N ASP A 845 -17.34 -28.42 -4.18
CA ASP A 845 -16.14 -27.69 -4.60
C ASP A 845 -14.87 -28.18 -3.88
N TRP A 846 -14.56 -29.48 -4.02
CA TRP A 846 -13.42 -30.13 -3.36
C TRP A 846 -12.06 -29.50 -3.67
N ALA A 847 -11.95 -28.78 -4.80
CA ALA A 847 -10.74 -28.10 -5.25
C ALA A 847 -10.49 -26.76 -4.53
N SER A 848 -11.44 -26.27 -3.73
CA SER A 848 -11.32 -25.02 -2.97
C SER A 848 -10.15 -25.01 -1.98
N PHE A 849 -9.74 -26.18 -1.46
CA PHE A 849 -8.61 -26.33 -0.55
C PHE A 849 -7.29 -26.59 -1.30
N ARG A 850 -6.25 -25.83 -0.95
CA ARG A 850 -4.88 -26.00 -1.46
C ARG A 850 -3.90 -26.23 -0.32
N LEU A 851 -2.81 -26.93 -0.64
CA LEU A 851 -1.64 -27.02 0.22
C LEU A 851 -0.60 -26.00 -0.23
N ILE A 852 -0.34 -25.01 0.61
CA ILE A 852 0.70 -24.00 0.44
C ILE A 852 1.95 -24.43 1.21
N VAL A 853 3.10 -24.32 0.56
CA VAL A 853 4.42 -24.74 1.09
C VAL A 853 5.48 -23.66 0.83
N PRO A 854 6.63 -23.70 1.55
CA PRO A 854 7.77 -22.81 1.30
C PRO A 854 8.23 -22.80 -0.16
#